data_AF-A0A954GVE9-F1
#
_entry.id   AF-A0A954GVE9-F1
#
_cell.length_a   1.000
_cell.length_b   1.000
_cell.length_c   1.000
_cell.angle_alpha   90.00
_cell.angle_beta   90.00
_cell.angle_gamma   90.00
#
_symmetry.space_group_name_H-M   'P 1'
#
loop_
_entity.id
_entity.type
_entity.pdbx_description
1 polymer ?
#
loop_
_entity_poly.entity_id
_entity_poly.type
_entity_poly.pdbx_seq_one_letter_code
_entity_poly.pdbx_strand_id
1 'polypeptide(L)'
;MTVIDRHRYVRSGRRTFFLTILLLFCQTPTLIVSAAVPAQSGGDGDGPADGLADGLKSDALESDSEQLLIRTKSGDLIPVDQILGPGYSGLAGELLERVREQRSIPDVHIADLEIAGTIQSDVVHIQADLKIQVNRKQEWVTVPIAFSDLHITGFSHESAASDAEQVPDMSESTQKRWHLYGAGLHTIHLKMIGKSRPQSPTGHSLNLNLPRATQSHAAFTFESPVEIQRLSTEAVSRPGRTPVGVTSIEFWGLEPAFGMSWIEVVTQVIRKPVVQIQNNRMKLDLTTIPVTLSGTQTLQISVSSISQFRMQFPPGFELLELIVRNQAGVSVLDEYRETKNQNGQEVEVILPAPTEGLLTVTYDLQLTNRLFPQDIQVRLPVLPDANIQSGDLDILIPQGLLVKQTEVEGAQRRRVSNETDGSIAATAFRMRSADSSITLHVEEIEAHYAVSPEMVFRPDEANVLLKARFPVNVLRGSLLDLNLKWPGYTGSEWKILPGTTQLVTEKSRIPLSPEFTTDDTDYFRLTFPERQSGQFFVEFEAFAPLTAIRTNTNPMICPQVASRSNEAVVITTIESDDYSLQPIDAQTSRPLASAPYRTSAATTQQEPSDSQTWILDSQDTEFWFDITSQAASVTAEMIVGLAREESGIGVHQEIDFSIDHRDISSILLDVPDGIQPIVHVAGEEQPLRATIESSTSRSYRLPTARRGLLRLLVDYLVPVTGTNVGKPLPLDLHLVVPQPQSCELLRSEVGADISSGIRVSGDSGWRPVYSESFESAWQKQGRTDVVPVEIRLAAPLNDYSLPELIFSKTTLAGNEAITRTQAVFARYPESFSFWLPSDVAPRQVLVNSVPVEKLARVFDEYPATGGVRWSIIFRDDVEGSDPGSISQGIGNTAADDHPTACVVEIVTNQDAAAESNLLSDLSIRRPQFGDTDSIMLGVWFFESNDAVRVVGQGEADQSFPRSHLSGFPLSLGVNETLEIDALLSACSEPVRAQGKVGIDTWLHGSQSRPDVFFVSGSSSALEIKLLPRMSLLLLTAIVCLVTFIPGLFLPRNLLFVPLVIVIAAAPALFLYMPQWSVVLLPYAVTGLLTGSTAVFFHRISTDRGMRFSTKPRPGDALTVFGMSGFLGGSSVADKSDLVIPGVPDRSGAGIR
;
A
#
# COMPACT_ATOMS: atom_id res chain seq x y z
N MET A 1 -19.90 45.05 4.42
CA MET A 1 -19.30 45.23 5.76
C MET A 1 -18.39 44.03 6.00
N THR A 2 -17.09 44.24 6.26
CA THR A 2 -16.03 43.24 6.63
C THR A 2 -15.85 42.01 5.71
N VAL A 3 -14.72 41.83 4.98
CA VAL A 3 -13.33 41.50 5.41
C VAL A 3 -13.20 39.98 5.73
N ILE A 4 -12.70 39.14 4.81
CA ILE A 4 -11.28 38.79 4.49
C ILE A 4 -10.62 37.90 5.56
N ASP A 5 -10.11 36.70 5.16
CA ASP A 5 -8.67 36.39 5.27
C ASP A 5 -8.20 35.22 4.35
N ARG A 6 -6.91 35.24 3.98
CA ARG A 6 -6.11 34.14 3.42
C ARG A 6 -4.62 34.36 3.73
N HIS A 7 -3.98 33.35 4.31
CA HIS A 7 -2.57 33.33 4.74
C HIS A 7 -2.01 31.91 4.49
N ARG A 8 -0.73 31.61 4.24
CA ARG A 8 0.57 32.34 4.09
C ARG A 8 1.47 31.47 3.17
N TYR A 9 2.71 31.80 2.76
CA TYR A 9 3.62 32.89 3.13
C TYR A 9 4.17 33.58 1.84
N VAL A 10 5.44 33.94 1.54
CA VAL A 10 6.80 33.82 2.13
C VAL A 10 7.53 35.19 1.99
N ARG A 11 8.83 35.24 2.30
CA ARG A 11 9.81 36.35 2.28
C ARG A 11 10.75 36.25 1.05
N SER A 12 11.57 37.23 0.62
CA SER A 12 11.93 38.61 1.05
C SER A 12 12.75 39.31 -0.07
N GLY A 13 12.96 40.64 -0.12
CA GLY A 13 12.42 41.74 0.71
C GLY A 13 13.13 43.11 0.56
N ARG A 14 12.45 44.17 1.03
CA ARG A 14 12.90 45.55 1.41
C ARG A 14 14.12 46.23 0.71
N ARG A 15 13.86 47.33 -0.02
CA ARG A 15 14.64 48.60 0.14
C ARG A 15 14.01 49.94 -0.34
N THR A 16 12.68 50.06 -0.51
CA THR A 16 12.08 51.22 -1.22
C THR A 16 10.78 51.76 -0.58
N PHE A 17 10.83 52.35 0.63
CA PHE A 17 9.59 52.79 1.32
C PHE A 17 9.70 53.99 2.28
N PHE A 18 10.61 54.93 2.06
CA PHE A 18 10.77 56.12 2.93
C PHE A 18 10.78 57.49 2.24
N LEU A 19 10.69 57.55 0.91
CA LEU A 19 10.79 58.81 0.14
C LEU A 19 9.42 59.42 -0.23
N THR A 20 8.36 58.63 -0.25
CA THR A 20 7.07 58.97 -0.89
C THR A 20 6.12 59.81 -0.04
N ILE A 21 6.45 60.11 1.22
CA ILE A 21 5.54 60.77 2.18
C ILE A 21 5.81 62.28 2.32
N LEU A 22 6.92 62.81 1.79
CA LEU A 22 7.33 64.20 1.99
C LEU A 22 6.97 65.18 0.85
N LEU A 23 6.43 64.70 -0.29
CA LEU A 23 6.21 65.51 -1.50
C LEU A 23 4.74 65.94 -1.70
N LEU A 24 3.92 65.92 -0.64
CA LEU A 24 2.48 66.17 -0.73
C LEU A 24 1.95 67.16 0.32
N PHE A 25 2.70 68.21 0.64
CA PHE A 25 2.19 69.45 1.27
C PHE A 25 3.11 70.66 1.02
N CYS A 26 2.54 71.85 1.29
CA CYS A 26 3.14 73.20 1.24
C CYS A 26 3.29 73.88 -0.14
N GLN A 27 2.78 75.11 -0.20
CA GLN A 27 2.84 76.05 -1.33
C GLN A 27 3.98 77.07 -1.10
N THR A 28 4.19 77.97 -2.06
CA THR A 28 5.13 79.12 -2.05
C THR A 28 4.91 80.08 -0.85
N PRO A 29 5.87 80.97 -0.46
CA PRO A 29 6.91 81.58 -1.31
C PRO A 29 8.34 81.81 -0.73
N THR A 30 9.23 82.27 -1.62
CA THR A 30 10.52 82.99 -1.46
C THR A 30 11.31 82.91 -0.14
N LEU A 31 12.55 82.44 -0.28
CA LEU A 31 13.70 82.78 0.58
C LEU A 31 14.71 83.61 -0.23
N ILE A 32 15.34 84.60 0.40
CA ILE A 32 16.47 85.36 -0.16
C ILE A 32 17.72 84.98 0.65
N VAL A 33 18.80 84.60 -0.05
CA VAL A 33 20.12 84.34 0.54
C VAL A 33 21.10 85.37 -0.02
N SER A 34 21.92 85.97 0.84
CA SER A 34 22.96 86.92 0.47
C SER A 34 24.26 86.55 1.15
N ALA A 35 25.36 86.60 0.41
CA ALA A 35 26.70 86.34 0.90
C ALA A 35 27.53 87.63 0.80
N ALA A 36 27.77 88.27 1.95
CA ALA A 36 28.53 89.50 2.07
C ALA A 36 29.91 89.24 2.68
N VAL A 37 30.95 89.72 2.01
CA VAL A 37 32.31 89.85 2.55
C VAL A 37 32.49 91.31 2.98
N PRO A 38 33.06 91.60 4.17
CA PRO A 38 33.29 92.98 4.60
C PRO A 38 34.39 93.63 3.77
N ALA A 39 34.01 94.50 2.83
CA ALA A 39 34.95 95.43 2.21
C ALA A 39 35.34 96.52 3.21
N GLN A 40 36.63 96.86 3.26
CA GLN A 40 37.12 97.96 4.08
C GLN A 40 36.55 99.31 3.61
N SER A 41 36.13 100.14 4.57
CA SER A 41 36.11 101.58 4.39
C SER A 41 36.75 102.23 5.62
N GLY A 42 37.48 103.33 5.40
CA GLY A 42 38.02 104.17 6.45
C GLY A 42 37.79 105.63 6.08
N GLY A 43 37.44 106.46 7.06
CA GLY A 43 37.25 107.90 6.90
C GLY A 43 35.80 108.37 7.08
N ASP A 44 35.48 108.74 8.32
CA ASP A 44 34.75 109.95 8.76
C ASP A 44 33.31 110.27 8.26
N GLY A 45 32.47 110.81 9.17
CA GLY A 45 31.26 111.55 8.78
C GLY A 45 30.04 111.49 9.72
N ASP A 46 30.14 112.05 10.94
CA ASP A 46 29.07 112.42 11.89
C ASP A 46 27.62 111.90 11.73
N GLY A 47 27.15 111.17 12.75
CA GLY A 47 25.73 110.87 13.01
C GLY A 47 25.54 110.29 14.43
N PRO A 48 24.70 110.88 15.31
CA PRO A 48 24.80 110.62 16.76
C PRO A 48 23.82 109.59 17.34
N ALA A 49 24.09 109.25 18.61
CA ALA A 49 23.26 108.60 19.63
C ALA A 49 23.20 107.05 19.66
N ASP A 50 23.53 106.55 20.84
CA ASP A 50 23.13 105.32 21.57
C ASP A 50 23.03 103.96 20.81
N GLY A 51 23.66 102.87 21.27
CA GLY A 51 24.61 102.69 22.39
C GLY A 51 24.28 101.50 23.30
N LEU A 52 25.16 100.50 23.30
CA LEU A 52 25.32 99.39 24.28
C LEU A 52 24.10 98.47 24.54
N ALA A 53 24.19 97.15 24.35
CA ALA A 53 24.86 96.15 25.22
C ALA A 53 24.09 95.91 26.56
N ASP A 54 24.23 94.80 27.29
CA ASP A 54 25.07 93.59 27.20
C ASP A 54 24.19 92.33 26.97
N GLY A 55 24.64 91.08 26.83
CA GLY A 55 25.95 90.39 26.94
C GLY A 55 25.70 88.90 26.59
N LEU A 56 26.66 87.96 26.53
CA LEU A 56 27.97 87.84 27.19
C LEU A 56 29.00 87.19 26.22
N LYS A 57 30.29 87.21 26.60
CA LYS A 57 31.40 86.60 25.83
C LYS A 57 31.63 85.11 26.14
N SER A 58 32.07 84.38 25.11
CA SER A 58 33.09 83.33 25.18
C SER A 58 33.62 83.10 23.75
N ASP A 59 34.64 83.83 23.30
CA ASP A 59 36.07 83.55 23.46
C ASP A 59 36.59 82.35 22.61
N ALA A 60 37.38 82.72 21.60
CA ALA A 60 38.47 81.98 20.94
C ALA A 60 38.22 80.63 20.25
N LEU A 61 38.17 80.68 18.91
CA LEU A 61 38.94 79.76 18.06
C LEU A 61 39.29 80.44 16.73
N GLU A 62 40.58 80.63 16.45
CA GLU A 62 41.07 81.13 15.17
C GLU A 62 41.17 79.98 14.15
N SER A 63 40.50 80.09 13.01
CA SER A 63 40.75 79.25 11.84
C SER A 63 40.43 80.04 10.56
N ASP A 64 41.43 80.21 9.70
CA ASP A 64 41.37 81.02 8.48
C ASP A 64 40.64 80.28 7.34
N SER A 65 39.35 80.02 7.55
CA SER A 65 38.49 79.23 6.67
C SER A 65 37.22 79.99 6.31
N GLU A 66 36.92 80.15 5.01
CA GLU A 66 35.62 80.63 4.55
C GLU A 66 34.51 79.63 4.97
N GLN A 67 33.72 79.99 5.98
CA GLN A 67 32.60 79.18 6.47
C GLN A 67 31.27 79.69 5.93
N LEU A 68 30.38 78.76 5.58
CA LEU A 68 29.05 79.07 5.09
C LEU A 68 28.11 79.22 6.30
N LEU A 69 27.63 80.44 6.55
CA LEU A 69 26.84 80.80 7.73
C LEU A 69 25.34 80.88 7.39
N ILE A 70 24.48 80.27 8.20
CA ILE A 70 23.03 80.50 8.18
C ILE A 70 22.67 81.54 9.24
N ARG A 71 21.87 82.54 8.85
CA ARG A 71 21.30 83.51 9.78
C ARG A 71 19.94 83.03 10.31
N THR A 72 19.78 82.99 11.62
CA THR A 72 18.52 82.66 12.29
C THR A 72 17.52 83.83 12.19
N LYS A 73 16.24 83.58 12.51
CA LYS A 73 15.23 84.65 12.61
C LYS A 73 15.44 85.60 13.80
N SER A 74 16.24 85.22 14.80
CA SER A 74 16.70 86.10 15.89
C SER A 74 17.90 86.98 15.47
N GLY A 75 18.56 86.65 14.36
CA GLY A 75 19.65 87.45 13.77
C GLY A 75 21.05 86.85 13.96
N ASP A 76 21.16 85.80 14.77
CA ASP A 76 22.40 85.06 15.05
C ASP A 76 22.93 84.37 13.79
N LEU A 77 24.26 84.21 13.70
CA LEU A 77 24.93 83.51 12.62
C LEU A 77 25.47 82.18 13.15
N ILE A 78 25.04 81.07 12.54
CA ILE A 78 25.44 79.71 12.92
C ILE A 78 26.12 79.04 11.71
N PRO A 79 27.32 78.47 11.85
CA PRO A 79 27.97 77.70 10.79
C PRO A 79 27.15 76.48 10.36
N VAL A 80 27.00 76.27 9.05
CA VAL A 80 26.19 75.17 8.47
C VAL A 80 26.67 73.79 8.92
N ASP A 81 27.98 73.63 9.05
CA ASP A 81 28.65 72.42 9.55
C ASP A 81 28.27 72.07 11.00
N GLN A 82 27.99 73.07 11.87
CA GLN A 82 27.49 72.83 13.23
C GLN A 82 26.02 72.39 13.24
N ILE A 83 25.21 72.82 12.26
CA ILE A 83 23.79 72.46 12.15
C ILE A 83 23.62 71.04 11.59
N LEU A 84 24.42 70.66 10.58
CA LEU A 84 24.33 69.37 9.90
C LEU A 84 25.04 68.23 10.64
N GLY A 85 25.97 68.57 11.55
CA GLY A 85 26.72 67.61 12.35
C GLY A 85 27.85 66.88 11.60
N PRO A 86 28.70 66.13 12.32
CA PRO A 86 29.99 65.65 11.81
C PRO A 86 29.91 64.62 10.67
N GLY A 87 28.71 64.12 10.33
CA GLY A 87 28.51 63.20 9.21
C GLY A 87 28.37 63.88 7.83
N TYR A 88 28.21 65.20 7.77
CA TYR A 88 27.82 65.93 6.54
C TYR A 88 28.72 67.14 6.20
N SER A 89 29.89 67.25 6.81
CA SER A 89 30.81 68.39 6.66
C SER A 89 31.22 68.71 5.21
N GLY A 90 31.34 67.69 4.34
CA GLY A 90 31.68 67.88 2.93
C GLY A 90 30.64 68.66 2.12
N LEU A 91 29.35 68.62 2.52
CA LEU A 91 28.26 69.24 1.76
C LEU A 91 28.27 70.77 1.85
N ALA A 92 28.82 71.33 2.94
CA ALA A 92 29.07 72.77 3.04
C ALA A 92 30.15 73.24 2.06
N GLY A 93 31.20 72.42 1.86
CA GLY A 93 32.26 72.69 0.87
C GLY A 93 31.75 72.63 -0.56
N GLU A 94 30.98 71.60 -0.92
CA GLU A 94 30.40 71.44 -2.26
C GLU A 94 29.46 72.60 -2.64
N LEU A 95 28.70 73.13 -1.68
CA LEU A 95 27.87 74.32 -1.88
C LEU A 95 28.71 75.59 -2.09
N LEU A 96 29.82 75.75 -1.36
CA LEU A 96 30.73 76.89 -1.47
C LEU A 96 31.48 76.87 -2.82
N GLU A 97 31.85 75.67 -3.30
CA GLU A 97 32.44 75.45 -4.62
C GLU A 97 31.45 75.82 -5.74
N ARG A 98 30.20 75.32 -5.71
CA ARG A 98 29.16 75.70 -6.69
C ARG A 98 28.85 77.20 -6.71
N VAL A 99 28.94 77.89 -5.56
CA VAL A 99 28.78 79.37 -5.49
C VAL A 99 29.97 80.11 -6.12
N ARG A 100 31.16 79.52 -6.15
CA ARG A 100 32.31 80.05 -6.92
C ARG A 100 32.13 79.80 -8.41
N GLU A 101 31.72 78.60 -8.83
CA GLU A 101 31.41 78.27 -10.24
C GLU A 101 30.34 79.21 -10.83
N GLN A 102 29.27 79.50 -10.07
CA GLN A 102 28.20 80.42 -10.48
C GLN A 102 28.65 81.90 -10.61
N ARG A 103 29.85 82.26 -10.17
CA ARG A 103 30.41 83.61 -10.29
C ARG A 103 31.43 83.77 -11.42
N SER A 104 31.94 82.69 -12.02
CA SER A 104 32.77 82.77 -13.21
C SER A 104 31.92 82.97 -14.48
N ILE A 105 32.21 84.04 -15.24
CA ILE A 105 31.67 84.19 -16.60
C ILE A 105 32.34 83.12 -17.48
N PRO A 106 31.59 82.24 -18.17
CA PRO A 106 32.19 81.19 -18.97
C PRO A 106 32.91 81.77 -20.20
N ASP A 107 34.06 81.21 -20.54
CA ASP A 107 34.92 81.68 -21.64
C ASP A 107 34.24 81.62 -23.02
N VAL A 108 33.34 80.66 -23.19
CA VAL A 108 32.42 80.50 -24.31
C VAL A 108 31.04 80.11 -23.78
N HIS A 109 29.98 80.61 -24.40
CA HIS A 109 28.65 80.02 -24.32
C HIS A 109 27.97 79.97 -25.70
N ILE A 110 27.11 78.98 -25.90
CA ILE A 110 26.29 78.89 -27.11
C ILE A 110 24.98 79.63 -26.82
N ALA A 111 24.78 80.74 -27.53
CA ALA A 111 23.59 81.58 -27.38
C ALA A 111 22.37 80.94 -28.06
N ASP A 112 22.58 80.31 -29.21
CA ASP A 112 21.50 79.81 -30.08
C ASP A 112 21.96 78.57 -30.88
N LEU A 113 21.02 77.66 -31.12
CA LEU A 113 21.20 76.39 -31.82
C LEU A 113 19.93 76.09 -32.65
N GLU A 114 20.02 76.27 -33.97
CA GLU A 114 18.93 75.96 -34.89
C GLU A 114 19.26 74.75 -35.75
N ILE A 115 18.32 73.80 -35.87
CA ILE A 115 18.53 72.51 -36.55
C ILE A 115 17.40 72.27 -37.56
N ALA A 116 17.74 72.01 -38.83
CA ALA A 116 16.81 71.62 -39.88
C ALA A 116 17.16 70.23 -40.41
N GLY A 117 16.23 69.27 -40.35
CA GLY A 117 16.46 67.88 -40.70
C GLY A 117 15.48 67.31 -41.74
N THR A 118 15.99 66.57 -42.72
CA THR A 118 15.18 65.81 -43.70
C THR A 118 15.47 64.32 -43.58
N ILE A 119 14.42 63.51 -43.42
CA ILE A 119 14.49 62.07 -43.18
C ILE A 119 13.95 61.31 -44.39
N GLN A 120 14.82 60.51 -45.01
CA GLN A 120 14.56 59.69 -46.19
C GLN A 120 14.76 58.22 -45.81
N SER A 121 13.68 57.59 -45.32
CA SER A 121 13.64 56.27 -44.67
C SER A 121 14.76 56.06 -43.62
N ASP A 122 15.89 55.44 -43.99
CA ASP A 122 16.99 55.16 -43.08
C ASP A 122 18.07 56.26 -43.03
N VAL A 123 18.08 57.22 -43.97
CA VAL A 123 19.06 58.31 -44.05
C VAL A 123 18.49 59.58 -43.43
N VAL A 124 19.32 60.26 -42.63
CA VAL A 124 18.98 61.53 -41.96
C VAL A 124 19.99 62.60 -42.37
N HIS A 125 19.54 63.60 -43.12
CA HIS A 125 20.32 64.79 -43.43
C HIS A 125 19.98 65.89 -42.42
N ILE A 126 21.00 66.58 -41.89
CA ILE A 126 20.82 67.64 -40.90
C ILE A 126 21.67 68.86 -41.29
N GLN A 127 21.08 70.04 -41.18
CA GLN A 127 21.77 71.32 -41.16
C GLN A 127 21.66 71.88 -39.73
N ALA A 128 22.75 72.36 -39.16
CA ALA A 128 22.75 72.90 -37.79
C ALA A 128 23.59 74.17 -37.71
N ASP A 129 22.96 75.24 -37.23
CA ASP A 129 23.53 76.57 -37.11
C ASP A 129 23.71 76.92 -35.62
N LEU A 130 24.95 77.21 -35.22
CA LEU A 130 25.33 77.46 -33.83
C LEU A 130 25.86 78.89 -33.69
N LYS A 131 25.22 79.72 -32.88
CA LYS A 131 25.70 81.07 -32.55
C LYS A 131 26.42 81.04 -31.20
N ILE A 132 27.73 81.27 -31.22
CA ILE A 132 28.64 81.03 -30.12
C ILE A 132 29.30 82.34 -29.71
N GLN A 133 29.10 82.75 -28.46
CA GLN A 133 29.71 83.97 -27.92
C GLN A 133 31.02 83.61 -27.22
N VAL A 134 32.14 84.05 -27.81
CA VAL A 134 33.50 83.92 -27.25
C VAL A 134 33.82 85.18 -26.45
N ASN A 135 34.21 85.01 -25.18
CA ASN A 135 34.47 86.12 -24.27
C ASN A 135 35.96 86.49 -24.14
N ARG A 136 36.88 85.58 -24.44
CA ARG A 136 38.34 85.85 -24.38
C ARG A 136 38.85 86.53 -25.64
N LYS A 137 39.61 87.62 -25.46
CA LYS A 137 40.27 88.35 -26.56
C LYS A 137 41.63 87.73 -26.86
N GLN A 138 41.93 87.55 -28.15
CA GLN A 138 43.23 87.08 -28.65
C GLN A 138 43.71 85.73 -28.06
N GLU A 139 42.78 84.86 -27.68
CA GLU A 139 43.04 83.48 -27.29
C GLU A 139 42.20 82.50 -28.13
N TRP A 140 42.71 81.28 -28.27
CA TRP A 140 41.97 80.15 -28.83
C TRP A 140 41.13 79.49 -27.75
N VAL A 141 39.80 79.50 -27.89
CA VAL A 141 38.89 78.78 -26.98
C VAL A 141 38.33 77.55 -27.68
N THR A 142 38.37 76.40 -26.99
CA THR A 142 37.85 75.13 -27.50
C THR A 142 36.38 74.95 -27.15
N VAL A 143 35.53 74.86 -28.18
CA VAL A 143 34.12 74.51 -28.05
C VAL A 143 33.92 73.01 -28.29
N PRO A 144 33.33 72.26 -27.34
CA PRO A 144 32.95 70.87 -27.58
C PRO A 144 31.66 70.83 -28.41
N ILE A 145 31.74 70.38 -29.67
CA ILE A 145 30.57 70.24 -30.55
C ILE A 145 30.22 68.75 -30.66
N ALA A 146 29.45 68.28 -29.68
CA ALA A 146 28.90 66.93 -29.69
C ALA A 146 27.75 66.82 -30.70
N PHE A 147 28.02 66.12 -31.81
CA PHE A 147 27.02 65.51 -32.70
C PHE A 147 27.46 64.08 -32.97
N SER A 148 27.06 63.17 -32.08
CA SER A 148 27.34 61.72 -32.17
C SER A 148 26.59 61.10 -33.35
N ASP A 149 27.15 60.03 -33.93
CA ASP A 149 26.57 59.23 -35.03
C ASP A 149 26.28 60.01 -36.34
N LEU A 150 26.66 61.29 -36.42
CA LEU A 150 26.58 62.11 -37.62
C LEU A 150 27.97 62.37 -38.22
N HIS A 151 28.11 62.20 -39.54
CA HIS A 151 29.28 62.65 -40.30
C HIS A 151 29.05 64.08 -40.80
N ILE A 152 30.02 64.97 -40.60
CA ILE A 152 30.00 66.32 -41.18
C ILE A 152 30.41 66.22 -42.64
N THR A 153 29.58 66.73 -43.55
CA THR A 153 29.80 66.74 -45.01
C THR A 153 30.20 68.11 -45.54
N GLY A 154 30.03 69.17 -44.75
CA GLY A 154 30.53 70.51 -45.04
C GLY A 154 30.27 71.46 -43.88
N PHE A 155 31.01 72.56 -43.82
CA PHE A 155 30.82 73.59 -42.81
C PHE A 155 31.25 74.97 -43.33
N SER A 156 30.76 76.03 -42.69
CA SER A 156 31.24 77.40 -42.85
C SER A 156 31.17 78.15 -41.52
N HIS A 157 31.92 79.24 -41.42
CA HIS A 157 32.04 80.05 -40.21
C HIS A 157 31.99 81.54 -40.57
N GLU A 158 31.28 82.31 -39.76
CA GLU A 158 31.23 83.76 -39.81
C GLU A 158 31.49 84.31 -38.39
N SER A 159 32.06 85.51 -38.26
CA SER A 159 32.26 86.15 -36.95
C SER A 159 32.12 87.67 -37.02
N ALA A 160 31.69 88.27 -35.92
CA ALA A 160 31.68 89.70 -35.70
C ALA A 160 33.06 90.29 -35.33
N ALA A 161 34.08 89.45 -35.08
CA ALA A 161 35.44 89.89 -34.78
C ALA A 161 36.30 89.95 -36.04
N SER A 162 37.08 91.04 -36.21
CA SER A 162 37.92 91.29 -37.39
C SER A 162 39.06 90.28 -37.59
N ASP A 163 39.53 89.71 -36.49
CA ASP A 163 40.73 88.87 -36.42
C ASP A 163 40.34 87.39 -36.23
N ALA A 164 39.10 87.01 -36.56
CA ALA A 164 38.54 85.72 -36.20
C ALA A 164 39.07 84.57 -37.06
N GLU A 165 39.67 83.57 -36.41
CA GLU A 165 40.05 82.30 -37.03
C GLU A 165 39.26 81.12 -36.43
N GLN A 166 39.20 80.03 -37.18
CA GLN A 166 38.61 78.75 -36.75
C GLN A 166 39.52 77.57 -37.13
N VAL A 167 39.61 76.57 -36.26
CA VAL A 167 40.21 75.27 -36.57
C VAL A 167 39.31 74.15 -36.02
N PRO A 168 38.65 73.35 -36.88
CA PRO A 168 37.95 72.15 -36.44
C PRO A 168 38.94 70.99 -36.24
N ASP A 169 39.05 70.49 -35.01
CA ASP A 169 39.69 69.22 -34.69
C ASP A 169 38.73 68.08 -35.10
N MET A 170 39.02 67.52 -36.27
CA MET A 170 38.32 66.40 -36.91
C MET A 170 39.03 65.06 -36.63
N SER A 171 39.69 64.90 -35.48
CA SER A 171 40.21 63.60 -35.03
C SER A 171 39.12 62.53 -34.98
N GLU A 172 39.49 61.25 -35.11
CA GLU A 172 38.55 60.09 -35.15
C GLU A 172 37.80 59.84 -33.82
N SER A 173 37.90 60.75 -32.85
CA SER A 173 37.19 60.65 -31.57
C SER A 173 35.73 61.13 -31.71
N THR A 174 34.84 60.60 -30.87
CA THR A 174 33.41 60.95 -30.88
C THR A 174 33.10 62.35 -30.34
N GLN A 175 34.11 63.10 -29.88
CA GLN A 175 34.00 64.48 -29.40
C GLN A 175 34.74 65.45 -30.32
N LYS A 176 34.09 65.84 -31.43
CA LYS A 176 34.61 66.85 -32.35
C LYS A 176 34.79 68.18 -31.60
N ARG A 177 35.97 68.80 -31.73
CA ARG A 177 36.33 70.04 -31.03
C ARG A 177 36.51 71.15 -32.04
N TRP A 178 36.06 72.34 -31.67
CA TRP A 178 36.15 73.52 -32.53
C TRP A 178 36.90 74.61 -31.80
N HIS A 179 38.10 74.93 -32.30
CA HIS A 179 38.90 76.01 -31.76
C HIS A 179 38.45 77.29 -32.48
N LEU A 180 38.05 78.30 -31.70
CA LEU A 180 37.66 79.62 -32.18
C LEU A 180 38.61 80.66 -31.59
N TYR A 181 39.08 81.60 -32.41
CA TYR A 181 40.00 82.65 -32.00
C TYR A 181 39.36 84.04 -31.99
N GLY A 182 39.59 84.81 -30.91
CA GLY A 182 39.09 86.18 -30.75
C GLY A 182 37.75 86.27 -30.01
N ALA A 183 37.45 87.45 -29.45
CA ALA A 183 36.21 87.69 -28.71
C ALA A 183 35.14 88.29 -29.62
N GLY A 184 33.96 87.67 -29.65
CA GLY A 184 32.84 88.10 -30.48
C GLY A 184 31.77 87.02 -30.58
N LEU A 185 30.76 87.27 -31.42
CA LEU A 185 29.79 86.26 -31.82
C LEU A 185 30.31 85.54 -33.07
N HIS A 186 30.45 84.22 -32.98
CA HIS A 186 30.87 83.32 -34.04
C HIS A 186 29.67 82.46 -34.45
N THR A 187 29.27 82.49 -35.72
CA THR A 187 28.25 81.59 -36.27
C THR A 187 28.93 80.44 -36.99
N ILE A 188 28.63 79.20 -36.60
CA ILE A 188 29.07 78.00 -37.31
C ILE A 188 27.86 77.37 -38.00
N HIS A 189 27.96 77.14 -39.30
CA HIS A 189 26.99 76.38 -40.07
C HIS A 189 27.55 74.98 -40.35
N LEU A 190 26.82 73.94 -39.98
CA LEU A 190 27.19 72.54 -40.18
C LEU A 190 26.21 71.84 -41.11
N LYS A 191 26.74 71.09 -42.09
CA LYS A 191 25.97 70.14 -42.90
C LYS A 191 26.41 68.72 -42.53
N MET A 192 25.44 67.87 -42.23
CA MET A 192 25.65 66.57 -41.61
C MET A 192 24.75 65.50 -42.23
N ILE A 193 25.23 64.25 -42.23
CA ILE A 193 24.46 63.06 -42.63
C ILE A 193 24.70 61.95 -41.59
N GLY A 194 23.62 61.27 -41.20
CA GLY A 194 23.66 60.07 -40.37
C GLY A 194 22.61 59.05 -40.82
N LYS A 195 22.42 58.00 -40.03
CA LYS A 195 21.37 56.98 -40.24
C LYS A 195 20.48 56.84 -39.01
N SER A 196 19.21 56.55 -39.23
CA SER A 196 18.30 56.13 -38.16
C SER A 196 18.60 54.69 -37.73
N ARG A 197 18.48 54.41 -36.43
CA ARG A 197 18.69 53.06 -35.87
C ARG A 197 17.35 52.30 -35.94
N PRO A 198 17.28 51.11 -36.56
CA PRO A 198 16.06 50.31 -36.58
C PRO A 198 15.72 49.78 -35.18
N GLN A 199 14.46 49.88 -34.81
CA GLN A 199 13.89 49.45 -33.52
C GLN A 199 12.88 48.30 -33.69
N SER A 200 12.27 48.16 -34.86
CA SER A 200 11.38 47.05 -35.26
C SER A 200 11.45 46.87 -36.79
N PRO A 201 10.75 45.88 -37.40
CA PRO A 201 10.79 45.67 -38.85
C PRO A 201 10.35 46.86 -39.73
N THR A 202 9.65 47.84 -39.15
CA THR A 202 9.19 49.08 -39.81
C THR A 202 9.45 50.34 -38.97
N GLY A 203 10.14 50.19 -37.83
CA GLY A 203 10.32 51.24 -36.83
C GLY A 203 11.75 51.75 -36.77
N HIS A 204 11.90 53.06 -36.77
CA HIS A 204 13.16 53.79 -36.85
C HIS A 204 13.31 54.75 -35.66
N SER A 205 14.54 55.01 -35.25
CA SER A 205 14.86 55.93 -34.16
C SER A 205 16.05 56.82 -34.48
N LEU A 206 16.00 58.08 -34.05
CA LEU A 206 17.09 59.05 -34.13
C LEU A 206 17.41 59.52 -32.73
N ASN A 207 18.66 59.35 -32.30
CA ASN A 207 19.18 59.91 -31.06
C ASN A 207 20.37 60.81 -31.42
N LEU A 208 20.33 62.06 -30.96
CA LEU A 208 21.38 63.05 -31.16
C LEU A 208 21.89 63.49 -29.80
N ASN A 209 23.19 63.33 -29.55
CA ASN A 209 23.82 64.23 -28.60
C ASN A 209 23.90 65.62 -29.22
N LEU A 210 23.59 66.66 -28.44
CA LEU A 210 23.57 68.06 -28.85
C LEU A 210 24.41 68.90 -27.87
N PRO A 211 25.04 70.00 -28.32
CA PRO A 211 25.74 70.91 -27.41
C PRO A 211 24.73 71.82 -26.70
N ARG A 212 24.99 72.13 -25.42
CA ARG A 212 24.06 72.92 -24.58
C ARG A 212 24.02 74.39 -25.03
N ALA A 213 22.87 74.86 -25.49
CA ALA A 213 22.63 76.22 -25.93
C ALA A 213 21.58 76.95 -25.06
N THR A 214 21.62 78.29 -25.08
CA THR A 214 20.69 79.13 -24.29
C THR A 214 19.30 79.21 -24.94
N GLN A 215 19.25 79.13 -26.27
CA GLN A 215 18.05 78.91 -27.06
C GLN A 215 18.32 77.74 -28.02
N SER A 216 17.32 76.91 -28.28
CA SER A 216 17.46 75.76 -29.17
C SER A 216 16.14 75.37 -29.85
N HIS A 217 16.21 75.13 -31.17
CA HIS A 217 15.10 74.81 -32.05
C HIS A 217 15.49 73.69 -33.02
N ALA A 218 14.61 72.72 -33.25
CA ALA A 218 14.76 71.74 -34.32
C ALA A 218 13.47 71.51 -35.11
N ALA A 219 13.56 71.50 -36.44
CA ALA A 219 12.47 71.12 -37.34
C ALA A 219 12.89 69.90 -38.17
N PHE A 220 12.15 68.80 -38.05
CA PHE A 220 12.35 67.58 -38.83
C PHE A 220 11.19 67.37 -39.81
N THR A 221 11.50 66.94 -41.04
CA THR A 221 10.53 66.60 -42.09
C THR A 221 10.76 65.19 -42.61
N PHE A 222 9.68 64.45 -42.88
CA PHE A 222 9.71 63.07 -43.37
C PHE A 222 9.27 63.00 -44.83
N GLU A 223 9.92 62.17 -45.64
CA GLU A 223 9.55 61.93 -47.04
C GLU A 223 8.23 61.14 -47.18
N SER A 224 7.94 60.25 -46.23
CA SER A 224 6.71 59.46 -46.13
C SER A 224 5.90 59.86 -44.89
N PRO A 225 4.57 59.63 -44.84
CA PRO A 225 3.79 59.80 -43.62
C PRO A 225 4.20 58.77 -42.56
N VAL A 226 4.47 59.23 -41.34
CA VAL A 226 4.92 58.39 -40.22
C VAL A 226 3.97 58.45 -39.02
N GLU A 227 3.93 57.39 -38.24
CA GLU A 227 3.36 57.39 -36.89
C GLU A 227 4.48 57.53 -35.85
N ILE A 228 4.29 58.36 -34.84
CA ILE A 228 5.33 58.70 -33.86
C ILE A 228 5.17 57.85 -32.60
N GLN A 229 6.17 57.01 -32.33
CA GLN A 229 6.22 56.10 -31.19
C GLN A 229 6.78 56.76 -29.94
N ARG A 230 7.78 57.64 -30.09
CA ARG A 230 8.37 58.39 -28.97
C ARG A 230 8.88 59.76 -29.41
N LEU A 231 8.64 60.75 -28.56
CA LEU A 231 9.23 62.08 -28.62
C LEU A 231 10.15 62.29 -27.41
N SER A 232 11.05 63.28 -27.48
CA SER A 232 11.74 63.74 -26.28
C SER A 232 10.72 64.31 -25.30
N THR A 233 10.81 63.90 -24.03
CA THR A 233 9.90 64.33 -22.96
C THR A 233 10.28 65.69 -22.36
N GLU A 234 11.45 66.21 -22.69
CA GLU A 234 12.03 67.42 -22.08
C GLU A 234 11.97 68.64 -23.03
N ALA A 235 11.79 68.40 -24.33
CA ALA A 235 11.57 69.44 -25.34
C ALA A 235 10.08 69.62 -25.67
N VAL A 236 9.63 70.85 -25.92
CA VAL A 236 8.26 71.13 -26.37
C VAL A 236 8.15 70.78 -27.85
N SER A 237 7.33 69.79 -28.20
CA SER A 237 7.18 69.29 -29.58
C SER A 237 5.84 69.65 -30.22
N ARG A 238 5.83 69.99 -31.51
CA ARG A 238 4.62 70.24 -32.32
C ARG A 238 4.66 69.43 -33.63
N PRO A 239 3.86 68.36 -33.76
CA PRO A 239 3.79 67.57 -34.98
C PRO A 239 2.85 68.19 -36.04
N GLY A 240 3.36 68.39 -37.25
CA GLY A 240 2.58 68.63 -38.46
C GLY A 240 1.87 67.36 -38.91
N ARG A 241 0.55 67.29 -38.63
CA ARG A 241 -0.30 66.12 -38.95
C ARG A 241 -1.07 66.32 -40.25
N THR A 242 -1.08 65.28 -41.08
CA THR A 242 -1.97 65.11 -42.23
C THR A 242 -3.00 64.02 -41.93
N PRO A 243 -4.04 63.81 -42.77
CA PRO A 243 -4.99 62.70 -42.59
C PRO A 243 -4.39 61.29 -42.69
N VAL A 244 -3.15 61.15 -43.16
CA VAL A 244 -2.47 59.85 -43.37
C VAL A 244 -1.38 59.59 -42.32
N GLY A 245 -0.84 60.63 -41.70
CA GLY A 245 0.24 60.52 -40.72
C GLY A 245 0.91 61.86 -40.42
N VAL A 246 1.97 61.83 -39.60
CA VAL A 246 2.85 62.99 -39.36
C VAL A 246 3.80 63.15 -40.54
N THR A 247 4.03 64.38 -41.00
CA THR A 247 4.98 64.70 -42.09
C THR A 247 6.07 65.69 -41.66
N SER A 248 5.88 66.42 -40.55
CA SER A 248 6.92 67.22 -39.91
C SER A 248 6.76 67.27 -38.40
N ILE A 249 7.82 67.61 -37.66
CA ILE A 249 7.79 67.90 -36.22
C ILE A 249 8.75 69.05 -35.92
N GLU A 250 8.23 70.08 -35.24
CA GLU A 250 9.00 71.18 -34.66
C GLU A 250 9.26 70.91 -33.17
N PHE A 251 10.41 71.34 -32.64
CA PHE A 251 10.83 71.17 -31.25
C PHE A 251 11.51 72.43 -30.72
N TRP A 252 11.18 72.86 -29.50
CA TRP A 252 11.86 73.95 -28.79
C TRP A 252 12.35 73.51 -27.42
N GLY A 253 13.50 74.01 -26.99
CA GLY A 253 14.11 73.62 -25.71
C GLY A 253 14.74 72.22 -25.80
N LEU A 254 15.68 72.05 -26.74
CA LEU A 254 16.46 70.82 -26.89
C LEU A 254 17.50 70.72 -25.77
N GLU A 255 17.41 69.68 -24.95
CA GLU A 255 18.47 69.25 -24.03
C GLU A 255 19.55 68.42 -24.76
N PRO A 256 20.77 68.26 -24.20
CA PRO A 256 21.89 67.57 -24.82
C PRO A 256 21.68 66.11 -25.25
N ALA A 257 20.60 65.45 -24.83
CA ALA A 257 20.28 64.06 -25.19
C ALA A 257 18.92 63.98 -25.91
N PHE A 258 18.86 64.50 -27.14
CA PHE A 258 17.65 64.47 -27.95
C PHE A 258 17.39 63.07 -28.53
N GLY A 259 16.13 62.61 -28.49
CA GLY A 259 15.74 61.32 -29.06
C GLY A 259 14.29 61.28 -29.51
N MET A 260 14.02 60.66 -30.67
CA MET A 260 12.69 60.38 -31.19
C MET A 260 12.63 59.04 -31.95
N SER A 261 11.45 58.42 -32.01
CA SER A 261 11.23 57.23 -32.84
C SER A 261 9.86 57.21 -33.51
N TRP A 262 9.82 56.61 -34.70
CA TRP A 262 8.68 56.61 -35.62
C TRP A 262 8.55 55.27 -36.36
N ILE A 263 7.40 55.04 -36.99
CA ILE A 263 7.12 53.91 -37.88
C ILE A 263 6.59 54.50 -39.20
N GLU A 264 7.05 54.00 -40.35
CA GLU A 264 6.46 54.39 -41.65
C GLU A 264 5.03 53.83 -41.79
N VAL A 265 4.07 54.67 -42.18
CA VAL A 265 2.67 54.26 -42.38
C VAL A 265 2.55 53.52 -43.73
N VAL A 266 3.00 52.27 -43.75
CA VAL A 266 2.83 51.37 -44.89
C VAL A 266 1.34 51.09 -45.08
N THR A 267 0.75 51.58 -46.17
CA THR A 267 -0.60 51.19 -46.59
C THR A 267 -0.67 49.69 -46.82
N GLN A 268 -1.24 48.96 -45.85
CA GLN A 268 -1.32 47.50 -45.91
C GLN A 268 -2.23 47.05 -47.04
N VAL A 269 -1.63 46.49 -48.09
CA VAL A 269 -2.34 45.60 -49.01
C VAL A 269 -2.72 44.36 -48.19
N ILE A 270 -4.01 44.18 -47.92
CA ILE A 270 -4.53 43.07 -47.10
C ILE A 270 -4.08 41.74 -47.72
N ARG A 271 -3.18 41.03 -47.03
CA ARG A 271 -2.77 39.68 -47.39
C ARG A 271 -3.59 38.70 -46.55
N LYS A 272 -4.24 37.74 -47.21
CA LYS A 272 -5.03 36.70 -46.54
C LYS A 272 -4.12 35.93 -45.56
N PRO A 273 -4.55 35.69 -44.31
CA PRO A 273 -3.80 34.87 -43.37
C PRO A 273 -3.58 33.46 -43.93
N VAL A 274 -2.42 32.88 -43.64
CA VAL A 274 -2.07 31.51 -44.04
C VAL A 274 -2.13 30.63 -42.80
N VAL A 275 -3.19 29.82 -42.73
CA VAL A 275 -3.37 28.80 -41.69
C VAL A 275 -2.82 27.46 -42.19
N GLN A 276 -2.02 26.81 -41.37
CA GLN A 276 -1.56 25.43 -41.57
C GLN A 276 -1.95 24.58 -40.36
N ILE A 277 -2.41 23.35 -40.59
CA ILE A 277 -2.83 22.47 -39.50
C ILE A 277 -1.72 21.48 -39.19
N GLN A 278 -1.10 21.64 -38.02
CA GLN A 278 -0.16 20.70 -37.44
C GLN A 278 -0.87 19.77 -36.46
N ASN A 279 -0.39 18.53 -36.34
CA ASN A 279 -0.79 17.57 -35.32
C ASN A 279 -2.31 17.47 -35.07
N ASN A 280 -3.08 17.21 -36.13
CA ASN A 280 -4.47 16.79 -35.98
C ASN A 280 -4.51 15.33 -35.52
N ARG A 281 -5.08 15.10 -34.34
CA ARG A 281 -5.41 13.77 -33.82
C ARG A 281 -6.87 13.70 -33.43
N MET A 282 -7.52 12.58 -33.72
CA MET A 282 -8.90 12.30 -33.34
C MET A 282 -9.02 10.91 -32.75
N LYS A 283 -9.94 10.75 -31.80
CA LYS A 283 -10.29 9.49 -31.15
C LYS A 283 -11.80 9.29 -31.29
N LEU A 284 -12.21 8.32 -32.10
CA LEU A 284 -13.60 7.83 -32.09
C LEU A 284 -13.73 6.81 -30.97
N ASP A 285 -14.57 7.11 -30.00
CA ASP A 285 -14.87 6.23 -28.87
C ASP A 285 -16.26 5.60 -29.03
N LEU A 286 -16.26 4.32 -29.39
CA LEU A 286 -17.49 3.50 -29.46
C LEU A 286 -17.79 2.79 -28.13
N THR A 287 -16.94 2.93 -27.09
CA THR A 287 -17.18 2.27 -25.79
C THR A 287 -18.13 3.08 -24.91
N THR A 288 -18.09 4.41 -25.03
CA THR A 288 -19.01 5.33 -24.35
C THR A 288 -20.40 5.32 -24.97
N ILE A 289 -21.43 5.53 -24.16
CA ILE A 289 -22.76 5.91 -24.65
C ILE A 289 -23.15 7.25 -24.01
N PRO A 290 -23.31 8.32 -24.81
CA PRO A 290 -23.27 8.35 -26.27
C PRO A 290 -21.87 8.10 -26.87
N VAL A 291 -21.84 7.67 -28.13
CA VAL A 291 -20.60 7.58 -28.92
C VAL A 291 -20.00 8.98 -29.04
N THR A 292 -18.71 9.10 -28.75
CA THR A 292 -17.98 10.37 -28.80
C THR A 292 -16.90 10.37 -29.89
N LEU A 293 -16.67 11.53 -30.49
CA LEU A 293 -15.53 11.80 -31.37
C LEU A 293 -14.78 13.00 -30.80
N SER A 294 -13.75 12.70 -30.02
CA SER A 294 -12.86 13.68 -29.41
C SER A 294 -11.71 13.99 -30.37
N GLY A 295 -11.13 15.19 -30.28
CA GLY A 295 -10.01 15.55 -31.13
C GLY A 295 -9.26 16.80 -30.70
N THR A 296 -8.05 16.94 -31.23
CA THR A 296 -7.19 18.11 -31.03
C THR A 296 -6.44 18.45 -32.32
N GLN A 297 -6.48 19.72 -32.71
CA GLN A 297 -5.83 20.27 -33.89
C GLN A 297 -4.98 21.48 -33.49
N THR A 298 -3.75 21.58 -34.01
CA THR A 298 -2.91 22.77 -33.79
C THR A 298 -2.90 23.63 -35.05
N LEU A 299 -3.53 24.80 -34.98
CA LEU A 299 -3.52 25.80 -36.03
C LEU A 299 -2.25 26.64 -35.91
N GLN A 300 -1.40 26.61 -36.95
CA GLN A 300 -0.31 27.56 -37.12
C GLN A 300 -0.78 28.70 -38.03
N ILE A 301 -0.94 29.89 -37.46
CA ILE A 301 -1.35 31.11 -38.14
C ILE A 301 -0.11 31.92 -38.51
N SER A 302 -0.04 32.33 -39.78
CA SER A 302 1.10 33.06 -40.34
C SER A 302 0.64 34.08 -41.38
N VAL A 303 1.55 34.99 -41.76
CA VAL A 303 1.34 36.14 -42.69
C VAL A 303 0.45 37.26 -42.13
N SER A 304 -0.61 36.96 -41.38
CA SER A 304 -1.41 37.95 -40.67
C SER A 304 -2.26 37.33 -39.54
N SER A 305 -2.60 38.14 -38.54
CA SER A 305 -3.46 37.79 -37.41
C SER A 305 -4.89 37.43 -37.79
N ILE A 306 -5.50 36.46 -37.10
CA ILE A 306 -6.94 36.17 -37.21
C ILE A 306 -7.70 36.58 -35.93
N SER A 307 -8.88 37.15 -36.08
CA SER A 307 -9.84 37.41 -34.98
C SER A 307 -10.98 36.39 -34.93
N GLN A 308 -11.21 35.64 -36.01
CA GLN A 308 -12.20 34.58 -36.09
C GLN A 308 -11.77 33.53 -37.13
N PHE A 309 -12.29 32.31 -37.00
CA PHE A 309 -12.16 31.25 -38.00
C PHE A 309 -13.40 30.36 -38.04
N ARG A 310 -13.54 29.53 -39.07
CA ARG A 310 -14.66 28.59 -39.21
C ARG A 310 -14.19 27.15 -39.31
N MET A 311 -14.90 26.25 -38.65
CA MET A 311 -14.65 24.81 -38.65
C MET A 311 -15.95 24.07 -38.98
N GLN A 312 -15.90 23.12 -39.92
CA GLN A 312 -17.03 22.29 -40.32
C GLN A 312 -16.83 20.87 -39.78
N PHE A 313 -17.65 20.46 -38.81
CA PHE A 313 -17.60 19.14 -38.21
C PHE A 313 -18.26 18.06 -39.10
N PRO A 314 -17.84 16.79 -39.01
CA PRO A 314 -18.38 15.70 -39.81
C PRO A 314 -19.91 15.52 -39.64
N PRO A 315 -20.63 15.08 -40.68
CA PRO A 315 -22.07 14.87 -40.61
C PRO A 315 -22.43 13.75 -39.62
N GLY A 316 -23.57 13.87 -38.96
CA GLY A 316 -24.03 12.92 -37.93
C GLY A 316 -23.40 13.10 -36.55
N PHE A 317 -22.57 14.13 -36.37
CA PHE A 317 -22.02 14.54 -35.07
C PHE A 317 -22.49 15.96 -34.69
N GLU A 318 -22.69 16.20 -33.40
CA GLU A 318 -22.98 17.52 -32.82
C GLU A 318 -21.93 17.89 -31.75
N LEU A 319 -21.55 19.16 -31.67
CA LEU A 319 -20.59 19.67 -30.70
C LEU A 319 -21.10 19.59 -29.25
N LEU A 320 -20.27 19.07 -28.34
CA LEU A 320 -20.49 19.10 -26.88
C LEU A 320 -19.64 20.19 -26.22
N GLU A 321 -18.34 20.18 -26.47
CA GLU A 321 -17.39 21.11 -25.88
C GLU A 321 -16.34 21.55 -26.91
N LEU A 322 -15.95 22.82 -26.85
CA LEU A 322 -14.92 23.43 -27.68
C LEU A 322 -13.98 24.26 -26.80
N ILE A 323 -12.69 23.98 -26.86
CA ILE A 323 -11.65 24.70 -26.12
C ILE A 323 -10.60 25.19 -27.10
N VAL A 324 -10.33 26.49 -27.13
CA VAL A 324 -9.25 27.08 -27.93
C VAL A 324 -8.19 27.64 -26.98
N ARG A 325 -6.96 27.14 -27.06
CA ARG A 325 -5.82 27.60 -26.24
C ARG A 325 -4.74 28.23 -27.11
N ASN A 326 -4.07 29.25 -26.59
CA ASN A 326 -2.90 29.84 -27.25
C ASN A 326 -1.61 29.07 -26.93
N GLN A 327 -0.49 29.50 -27.51
CA GLN A 327 0.85 28.93 -27.28
C GLN A 327 1.29 28.89 -25.80
N ALA A 328 0.70 29.72 -24.92
CA ALA A 328 0.95 29.70 -23.47
C ALA A 328 0.02 28.75 -22.70
N GLY A 329 -0.84 27.99 -23.39
CA GLY A 329 -1.82 27.08 -22.80
C GLY A 329 -3.06 27.76 -22.20
N VAL A 330 -3.19 29.08 -22.35
CA VAL A 330 -4.31 29.87 -21.82
C VAL A 330 -5.49 29.78 -22.78
N SER A 331 -6.72 29.62 -22.26
CA SER A 331 -7.93 29.65 -23.08
C SER A 331 -8.15 31.04 -23.69
N VAL A 332 -8.45 31.09 -24.99
CA VAL A 332 -8.64 32.31 -25.80
C VAL A 332 -9.91 32.24 -26.66
N LEU A 333 -10.88 31.45 -26.23
CA LEU A 333 -12.24 31.43 -26.78
C LEU A 333 -13.07 32.54 -26.11
N ASP A 334 -13.78 33.36 -26.90
CA ASP A 334 -14.67 34.43 -26.41
C ASP A 334 -16.15 34.05 -26.66
N GLU A 335 -16.53 33.87 -27.93
CA GLU A 335 -17.82 33.33 -28.35
C GLU A 335 -17.59 32.30 -29.48
N TYR A 336 -18.49 31.34 -29.65
CA TYR A 336 -18.62 30.58 -30.89
C TYR A 336 -20.09 30.51 -31.32
N ARG A 337 -20.33 30.37 -32.64
CA ARG A 337 -21.67 30.36 -33.24
C ARG A 337 -21.85 29.14 -34.12
N GLU A 338 -22.87 28.36 -33.83
CA GLU A 338 -23.19 27.14 -34.56
C GLU A 338 -24.19 27.41 -35.70
N THR A 339 -23.96 26.77 -36.84
CA THR A 339 -24.89 26.73 -37.98
C THR A 339 -24.99 25.28 -38.47
N LYS A 340 -26.14 24.64 -38.22
CA LYS A 340 -26.39 23.26 -38.69
C LYS A 340 -26.76 23.27 -40.18
N ASN A 341 -25.86 22.77 -41.02
CA ASN A 341 -26.01 22.67 -42.47
C ASN A 341 -26.22 21.21 -42.91
N GLN A 342 -26.69 20.99 -44.15
CA GLN A 342 -26.89 19.63 -44.69
C GLN A 342 -25.58 18.82 -44.79
N ASN A 343 -24.43 19.48 -44.78
CA ASN A 343 -23.10 18.88 -44.88
C ASN A 343 -22.39 18.76 -43.51
N GLY A 344 -23.12 18.87 -42.39
CA GLY A 344 -22.57 18.87 -41.03
C GLY A 344 -22.76 20.21 -40.29
N GLN A 345 -22.26 20.28 -39.07
CA GLN A 345 -22.31 21.48 -38.23
C GLN A 345 -21.13 22.41 -38.54
N GLU A 346 -21.40 23.62 -39.01
CA GLU A 346 -20.41 24.68 -39.18
C GLU A 346 -20.36 25.51 -37.88
N VAL A 347 -19.16 25.80 -37.38
CA VAL A 347 -18.95 26.59 -36.17
C VAL A 347 -17.98 27.74 -36.47
N GLU A 348 -18.46 28.97 -36.31
CA GLU A 348 -17.67 30.19 -36.38
C GLU A 348 -17.16 30.54 -34.99
N VAL A 349 -15.84 30.54 -34.82
CA VAL A 349 -15.13 30.76 -33.56
C VAL A 349 -14.61 32.19 -33.51
N ILE A 350 -14.88 32.90 -32.43
CA ILE A 350 -14.48 34.30 -32.22
C ILE A 350 -13.43 34.36 -31.10
N LEU A 351 -12.34 35.08 -31.37
CA LEU A 351 -11.22 35.28 -30.45
C LEU A 351 -11.27 36.70 -29.87
N PRO A 352 -10.92 36.90 -28.58
CA PRO A 352 -11.06 38.19 -27.89
C PRO A 352 -10.04 39.25 -28.38
N ALA A 353 -9.02 38.82 -29.14
CA ALA A 353 -8.07 39.70 -29.81
C ALA A 353 -7.51 39.03 -31.09
N PRO A 354 -7.11 39.81 -32.11
CA PRO A 354 -6.41 39.26 -33.28
C PRO A 354 -5.14 38.52 -32.86
N THR A 355 -5.03 37.24 -33.23
CA THR A 355 -3.98 36.34 -32.74
C THR A 355 -3.13 35.78 -33.89
N GLU A 356 -1.83 35.65 -33.64
CA GLU A 356 -0.83 35.03 -34.52
C GLU A 356 -0.10 33.88 -33.81
N GLY A 357 0.57 33.01 -34.57
CA GLY A 357 1.34 31.89 -34.01
C GLY A 357 0.50 30.62 -33.84
N LEU A 358 0.67 29.92 -32.72
CA LEU A 358 0.04 28.62 -32.48
C LEU A 358 -1.23 28.75 -31.63
N LEU A 359 -2.34 28.21 -32.14
CA LEU A 359 -3.56 27.90 -31.39
C LEU A 359 -3.78 26.39 -31.35
N THR A 360 -4.14 25.84 -30.21
CA THR A 360 -4.59 24.44 -30.07
C THR A 360 -6.10 24.46 -29.87
N VAL A 361 -6.83 23.85 -30.80
CA VAL A 361 -8.28 23.64 -30.73
C VAL A 361 -8.53 22.20 -30.30
N THR A 362 -9.18 22.01 -29.16
CA THR A 362 -9.68 20.73 -28.68
C THR A 362 -11.20 20.75 -28.75
N TYR A 363 -11.81 19.66 -29.23
CA TYR A 363 -13.26 19.53 -29.36
C TYR A 363 -13.71 18.12 -28.99
N ASP A 364 -14.90 18.04 -28.41
CA ASP A 364 -15.61 16.79 -28.17
C ASP A 364 -16.97 16.84 -28.88
N LEU A 365 -17.24 15.82 -29.70
CA LEU A 365 -18.46 15.71 -30.50
C LEU A 365 -19.26 14.47 -30.08
N GLN A 366 -20.58 14.56 -30.12
CA GLN A 366 -21.52 13.48 -29.86
C GLN A 366 -22.15 12.97 -31.16
N LEU A 367 -22.24 11.65 -31.35
CA LEU A 367 -23.03 11.06 -32.44
C LEU A 367 -24.54 11.34 -32.24
N THR A 368 -25.20 11.94 -33.24
CA THR A 368 -26.60 12.39 -33.13
C THR A 368 -27.59 11.21 -33.09
N ASN A 369 -27.37 10.19 -33.91
CA ASN A 369 -28.18 8.97 -33.93
C ASN A 369 -27.60 7.89 -33.01
N ARG A 370 -28.43 7.34 -32.13
CA ARG A 370 -28.04 6.37 -31.10
C ARG A 370 -28.52 4.94 -31.39
N LEU A 371 -29.21 4.73 -32.51
CA LEU A 371 -29.78 3.43 -32.89
C LEU A 371 -28.80 2.64 -33.75
N PHE A 372 -28.51 1.41 -33.34
CA PHE A 372 -27.79 0.42 -34.14
C PHE A 372 -28.80 -0.60 -34.73
N PRO A 373 -28.54 -1.20 -35.90
CA PRO A 373 -27.36 -1.03 -36.73
C PRO A 373 -27.35 0.31 -37.51
N GLN A 374 -26.16 0.91 -37.67
CA GLN A 374 -26.00 2.14 -38.45
C GLN A 374 -24.61 2.26 -39.08
N ASP A 375 -24.53 2.98 -40.21
CA ASP A 375 -23.29 3.37 -40.86
C ASP A 375 -22.82 4.74 -40.34
N ILE A 376 -21.69 4.76 -39.63
CA ILE A 376 -21.06 5.98 -39.11
C ILE A 376 -19.97 6.41 -40.09
N GLN A 377 -20.15 7.55 -40.75
CA GLN A 377 -19.10 8.14 -41.59
C GLN A 377 -18.27 9.16 -40.81
N VAL A 378 -16.96 8.93 -40.72
CA VAL A 378 -16.00 9.79 -40.03
C VAL A 378 -15.11 10.52 -41.03
N ARG A 379 -14.93 11.83 -40.83
CA ARG A 379 -14.06 12.73 -41.61
C ARG A 379 -13.30 13.66 -40.66
N LEU A 380 -12.24 14.32 -41.14
CA LEU A 380 -11.60 15.40 -40.41
C LEU A 380 -12.54 16.62 -40.35
N PRO A 381 -12.69 17.33 -39.20
CA PRO A 381 -13.37 18.61 -39.16
C PRO A 381 -12.63 19.65 -40.00
N VAL A 382 -13.25 20.12 -41.07
CA VAL A 382 -12.60 20.91 -42.14
C VAL A 382 -12.44 22.37 -41.72
N LEU A 383 -11.29 22.97 -41.99
CA LEU A 383 -11.06 24.41 -41.82
C LEU A 383 -10.91 25.07 -43.21
N PRO A 384 -11.91 25.80 -43.74
CA PRO A 384 -11.89 26.27 -45.14
C PRO A 384 -10.74 27.22 -45.51
N ASP A 385 -10.08 27.83 -44.53
CA ASP A 385 -8.93 28.72 -44.72
C ASP A 385 -7.56 28.03 -44.53
N ALA A 386 -7.52 26.72 -44.25
CA ALA A 386 -6.28 25.96 -44.13
C ALA A 386 -5.79 25.42 -45.48
N ASN A 387 -4.54 25.70 -45.83
CA ASN A 387 -3.96 25.25 -47.11
C ASN A 387 -3.64 23.75 -47.17
N ILE A 388 -3.39 23.12 -46.02
CA ILE A 388 -3.08 21.69 -45.89
C ILE A 388 -3.74 21.18 -44.60
N GLN A 389 -4.51 20.10 -44.72
CA GLN A 389 -5.13 19.42 -43.59
C GLN A 389 -4.99 17.90 -43.75
N SER A 390 -4.37 17.27 -42.75
CA SER A 390 -4.19 15.82 -42.62
C SER A 390 -4.12 15.49 -41.12
N GLY A 391 -4.38 14.24 -40.73
CA GLY A 391 -4.43 13.85 -39.32
C GLY A 391 -4.44 12.35 -39.11
N ASP A 392 -4.25 11.93 -37.87
CA ASP A 392 -4.42 10.53 -37.46
C ASP A 392 -5.76 10.35 -36.70
N LEU A 393 -6.49 9.29 -37.03
CA LEU A 393 -7.73 8.87 -36.36
C LEU A 393 -7.48 7.51 -35.71
N ASP A 394 -7.65 7.42 -34.40
CA ASP A 394 -7.66 6.17 -33.65
C ASP A 394 -9.10 5.82 -33.26
N ILE A 395 -9.47 4.54 -33.37
CA ILE A 395 -10.84 4.06 -33.17
C ILE A 395 -10.85 2.98 -32.08
N LEU A 396 -11.52 3.26 -30.97
CA LEU A 396 -11.87 2.24 -29.99
C LEU A 396 -13.13 1.49 -30.45
N ILE A 397 -13.09 0.17 -30.30
CA ILE A 397 -14.23 -0.72 -30.56
C ILE A 397 -14.38 -1.54 -29.27
N PRO A 398 -15.51 -1.42 -28.53
CA PRO A 398 -15.75 -2.25 -27.36
C PRO A 398 -15.94 -3.71 -27.77
N GLN A 399 -15.77 -4.62 -26.81
CA GLN A 399 -16.33 -5.96 -26.98
C GLN A 399 -17.85 -5.82 -27.16
N GLY A 400 -18.46 -6.68 -27.99
CA GLY A 400 -19.90 -6.69 -28.21
C GLY A 400 -20.45 -5.75 -29.29
N LEU A 401 -19.62 -4.92 -29.95
CA LEU A 401 -19.99 -4.30 -31.22
C LEU A 401 -19.30 -5.01 -32.40
N LEU A 402 -20.09 -5.35 -33.43
CA LEU A 402 -19.58 -5.83 -34.71
C LEU A 402 -19.37 -4.63 -35.63
N VAL A 403 -18.14 -4.13 -35.67
CA VAL A 403 -17.74 -3.00 -36.52
C VAL A 403 -17.08 -3.53 -37.79
N LYS A 404 -17.74 -3.33 -38.94
CA LYS A 404 -17.22 -3.64 -40.27
C LYS A 404 -16.80 -2.34 -40.96
N GLN A 405 -15.58 -2.30 -41.48
CA GLN A 405 -15.11 -1.19 -42.31
C GLN A 405 -15.65 -1.42 -43.73
N THR A 406 -16.64 -0.61 -44.14
CA THR A 406 -17.32 -0.76 -45.44
C THR A 406 -16.64 0.03 -46.54
N GLU A 407 -16.14 1.23 -46.23
CA GLU A 407 -15.52 2.14 -47.20
C GLU A 407 -14.41 2.98 -46.55
N VAL A 408 -13.34 3.24 -47.31
CA VAL A 408 -12.16 4.00 -46.87
C VAL A 408 -11.62 4.81 -48.05
N GLU A 409 -11.86 6.12 -48.04
CA GLU A 409 -11.40 7.06 -49.07
C GLU A 409 -10.29 7.97 -48.54
N GLY A 410 -9.21 8.15 -49.30
CA GLY A 410 -8.10 9.05 -48.96
C GLY A 410 -7.24 8.62 -47.74
N ALA A 411 -7.78 7.82 -46.82
CA ALA A 411 -7.13 7.37 -45.61
C ALA A 411 -6.27 6.11 -45.81
N GLN A 412 -5.28 5.91 -44.94
CA GLN A 412 -4.42 4.73 -44.90
C GLN A 412 -4.39 4.13 -43.49
N ARG A 413 -4.62 2.82 -43.34
CA ARG A 413 -4.54 2.15 -42.04
C ARG A 413 -3.13 2.26 -41.44
N ARG A 414 -3.06 2.69 -40.18
CA ARG A 414 -1.85 2.85 -39.35
C ARG A 414 -1.73 1.64 -38.39
N ARG A 415 -0.53 1.36 -37.89
CA ARG A 415 -0.38 0.47 -36.71
C ARG A 415 -0.82 1.26 -35.47
N VAL A 416 -1.63 0.64 -34.62
CA VAL A 416 -2.02 1.21 -33.32
C VAL A 416 -0.78 1.44 -32.46
N SER A 417 -0.67 2.63 -31.89
CA SER A 417 0.24 2.94 -30.78
C SER A 417 -0.46 2.68 -29.45
N ASN A 418 0.22 2.01 -28.51
CA ASN A 418 -0.27 1.88 -27.14
C ASN A 418 -0.14 3.26 -26.46
N GLU A 419 -1.25 3.96 -26.26
CA GLU A 419 -1.30 5.14 -25.39
C GLU A 419 -1.55 4.74 -23.93
N THR A 420 -1.25 5.64 -23.00
CA THR A 420 -1.10 5.33 -21.56
C THR A 420 -2.42 5.13 -20.81
N ASP A 421 -3.55 5.57 -21.36
CA ASP A 421 -4.84 5.65 -20.65
C ASP A 421 -5.64 4.34 -20.68
N GLY A 422 -4.95 3.20 -20.81
CA GLY A 422 -5.53 1.85 -20.70
C GLY A 422 -6.45 1.38 -21.84
N SER A 423 -7.08 2.30 -22.58
CA SER A 423 -7.96 1.99 -23.71
C SER A 423 -7.14 1.73 -24.99
N ILE A 424 -7.01 0.48 -25.41
CA ILE A 424 -6.27 0.10 -26.63
C ILE A 424 -7.16 0.30 -27.86
N ALA A 425 -6.81 1.24 -28.75
CA ALA A 425 -7.50 1.43 -30.03
C ALA A 425 -7.50 0.12 -30.84
N ALA A 426 -8.66 -0.29 -31.34
CA ALA A 426 -8.81 -1.53 -32.10
C ALA A 426 -8.32 -1.35 -33.55
N THR A 427 -8.50 -0.16 -34.13
CA THR A 427 -7.92 0.22 -35.42
C THR A 427 -7.47 1.68 -35.44
N ALA A 428 -6.55 1.99 -36.34
CA ALA A 428 -5.94 3.31 -36.48
C ALA A 428 -5.78 3.67 -37.96
N PHE A 429 -5.90 4.94 -38.30
CA PHE A 429 -5.85 5.47 -39.66
C PHE A 429 -5.10 6.79 -39.74
N ARG A 430 -4.52 7.07 -40.92
CA ARG A 430 -3.96 8.36 -41.31
C ARG A 430 -4.80 8.93 -42.45
N MET A 431 -5.50 10.02 -42.16
CA MET A 431 -6.31 10.81 -43.09
C MET A 431 -5.37 11.74 -43.88
N ARG A 432 -5.34 11.63 -45.22
CA ARG A 432 -4.35 12.35 -46.05
C ARG A 432 -4.80 13.73 -46.51
N SER A 433 -6.10 14.00 -46.47
CA SER A 433 -6.75 15.24 -46.92
C SER A 433 -7.99 15.53 -46.07
N ALA A 434 -8.52 16.76 -46.16
CA ALA A 434 -9.82 17.11 -45.60
C ALA A 434 -10.96 16.20 -46.12
N ASP A 435 -10.88 15.81 -47.40
CA ASP A 435 -11.87 14.94 -48.07
C ASP A 435 -11.78 13.47 -47.65
N SER A 436 -10.76 13.06 -46.89
CA SER A 436 -10.60 11.67 -46.48
C SER A 436 -11.78 11.21 -45.61
N SER A 437 -12.37 10.06 -45.96
CA SER A 437 -13.59 9.53 -45.35
C SER A 437 -13.40 8.06 -44.94
N ILE A 438 -14.03 7.66 -43.83
CA ILE A 438 -14.10 6.26 -43.40
C ILE A 438 -15.54 5.97 -43.01
N THR A 439 -16.13 4.94 -43.61
CA THR A 439 -17.48 4.48 -43.28
C THR A 439 -17.40 3.19 -42.44
N LEU A 440 -18.01 3.22 -41.26
CA LEU A 440 -18.02 2.14 -40.27
C LEU A 440 -19.46 1.63 -40.11
N HIS A 441 -19.73 0.43 -40.59
CA HIS A 441 -20.98 -0.25 -40.30
C HIS A 441 -20.91 -0.88 -38.91
N VAL A 442 -21.79 -0.45 -37.99
CA VAL A 442 -21.79 -0.88 -36.59
C VAL A 442 -23.09 -1.59 -36.26
N GLU A 443 -22.99 -2.86 -35.88
CA GLU A 443 -24.09 -3.70 -35.39
C GLU A 443 -23.84 -4.12 -33.94
N GLU A 444 -24.90 -4.30 -33.13
CA GLU A 444 -24.76 -4.87 -31.78
C GLU A 444 -24.71 -6.41 -31.82
N ILE A 445 -23.86 -7.00 -30.99
CA ILE A 445 -23.79 -8.45 -30.78
C ILE A 445 -24.56 -8.79 -29.51
N GLU A 446 -25.68 -9.49 -29.67
CA GLU A 446 -26.56 -9.97 -28.59
C GLU A 446 -25.76 -10.59 -27.42
N ALA A 447 -25.91 -9.99 -26.24
CA ALA A 447 -25.16 -10.37 -25.05
C ALA A 447 -25.60 -11.75 -24.53
N HIS A 448 -24.70 -12.73 -24.60
CA HIS A 448 -24.86 -14.04 -23.96
C HIS A 448 -24.04 -14.04 -22.69
N TYR A 449 -24.71 -14.11 -21.54
CA TYR A 449 -24.10 -14.00 -20.22
C TYR A 449 -24.73 -14.99 -19.25
N ALA A 450 -23.98 -15.35 -18.22
CA ALA A 450 -24.46 -16.10 -17.07
C ALA A 450 -24.51 -15.18 -15.84
N VAL A 451 -25.46 -15.43 -14.94
CA VAL A 451 -25.57 -14.76 -13.64
C VAL A 451 -25.77 -15.83 -12.57
N SER A 452 -25.25 -15.63 -11.37
CA SER A 452 -25.41 -16.59 -10.26
C SER A 452 -25.73 -15.83 -8.97
N PRO A 453 -27.01 -15.49 -8.72
CA PRO A 453 -27.39 -14.56 -7.66
C PRO A 453 -27.00 -15.07 -6.26
N GLU A 454 -26.32 -14.19 -5.52
CA GLU A 454 -25.89 -14.34 -4.14
C GLU A 454 -26.75 -13.40 -3.26
N MET A 455 -27.56 -13.96 -2.36
CA MET A 455 -28.45 -13.17 -1.48
C MET A 455 -28.00 -13.33 -0.03
N VAL A 456 -27.58 -12.25 0.61
CA VAL A 456 -27.12 -12.25 2.01
C VAL A 456 -28.13 -11.50 2.87
N PHE A 457 -28.70 -12.17 3.87
CA PHE A 457 -29.66 -11.59 4.81
C PHE A 457 -29.06 -11.51 6.22
N ARG A 458 -29.20 -10.37 6.88
CA ARG A 458 -28.74 -10.14 8.26
C ARG A 458 -29.80 -9.37 9.06
N PRO A 459 -30.23 -9.84 10.24
CA PRO A 459 -31.12 -9.08 11.10
C PRO A 459 -30.35 -7.97 11.85
N ASP A 460 -31.07 -6.90 12.12
CA ASP A 460 -30.67 -5.66 12.80
C ASP A 460 -31.73 -5.35 13.88
N GLU A 461 -31.47 -4.43 14.82
CA GLU A 461 -32.36 -4.17 15.97
C GLU A 461 -33.84 -3.97 15.58
N ALA A 462 -34.07 -3.29 14.45
CA ALA A 462 -35.40 -2.92 13.96
C ALA A 462 -35.73 -3.45 12.54
N ASN A 463 -34.78 -4.05 11.83
CA ASN A 463 -34.91 -4.40 10.41
C ASN A 463 -34.31 -5.78 10.10
N VAL A 464 -34.58 -6.31 8.91
CA VAL A 464 -33.69 -7.24 8.23
C VAL A 464 -33.10 -6.55 7.01
N LEU A 465 -31.78 -6.65 6.86
CA LEU A 465 -31.03 -6.14 5.74
C LEU A 465 -30.80 -7.27 4.74
N LEU A 466 -31.15 -7.05 3.47
CA LEU A 466 -30.73 -7.84 2.33
C LEU A 466 -29.59 -7.11 1.63
N LYS A 467 -28.46 -7.78 1.44
CA LYS A 467 -27.48 -7.43 0.40
C LYS A 467 -27.64 -8.41 -0.76
N ALA A 468 -28.07 -7.91 -1.90
CA ALA A 468 -28.23 -8.67 -3.13
C ALA A 468 -27.02 -8.44 -4.04
N ARG A 469 -26.34 -9.51 -4.45
CA ARG A 469 -25.17 -9.47 -5.35
C ARG A 469 -25.42 -10.37 -6.56
N PHE A 470 -25.14 -9.81 -7.73
CA PHE A 470 -25.29 -10.46 -9.04
C PHE A 470 -23.91 -10.54 -9.71
N PRO A 471 -23.16 -11.63 -9.49
CA PRO A 471 -22.02 -12.00 -10.33
C PRO A 471 -22.51 -12.18 -11.78
N VAL A 472 -22.05 -11.33 -12.69
CA VAL A 472 -22.37 -11.39 -14.13
C VAL A 472 -21.11 -11.77 -14.90
N ASN A 473 -21.20 -12.79 -15.74
CA ASN A 473 -20.12 -13.22 -16.63
C ASN A 473 -20.61 -13.21 -18.09
N VAL A 474 -20.16 -12.22 -18.85
CA VAL A 474 -20.50 -12.04 -20.27
C VAL A 474 -19.59 -12.91 -21.14
N LEU A 475 -20.14 -13.99 -21.67
CA LEU A 475 -19.44 -14.99 -22.48
C LEU A 475 -19.31 -14.56 -23.96
N ARG A 476 -20.24 -13.71 -24.43
CA ARG A 476 -20.26 -13.12 -25.78
C ARG A 476 -21.09 -11.83 -25.75
N GLY A 477 -20.74 -10.86 -26.60
CA GLY A 477 -21.44 -9.57 -26.64
C GLY A 477 -20.96 -8.62 -25.55
N SER A 478 -21.82 -7.69 -25.15
CA SER A 478 -21.59 -6.77 -24.03
C SER A 478 -22.91 -6.27 -23.47
N LEU A 479 -23.01 -6.06 -22.17
CA LEU A 479 -24.21 -5.51 -21.55
C LEU A 479 -24.09 -3.99 -21.40
N LEU A 480 -25.14 -3.28 -21.81
CA LEU A 480 -25.35 -1.87 -21.49
C LEU A 480 -26.24 -1.72 -20.25
N ASP A 481 -27.23 -2.60 -20.12
CA ASP A 481 -28.22 -2.59 -19.05
C ASP A 481 -28.45 -3.99 -18.49
N LEU A 482 -28.80 -4.04 -17.21
CA LEU A 482 -29.29 -5.25 -16.53
C LEU A 482 -30.71 -4.98 -16.01
N ASN A 483 -31.68 -5.69 -16.57
CA ASN A 483 -33.08 -5.60 -16.17
C ASN A 483 -33.36 -6.61 -15.05
N LEU A 484 -33.68 -6.12 -13.86
CA LEU A 484 -34.00 -6.92 -12.69
C LEU A 484 -35.51 -6.92 -12.44
N LYS A 485 -36.06 -8.10 -12.15
CA LYS A 485 -37.44 -8.33 -11.73
C LYS A 485 -37.44 -8.61 -10.22
N TRP A 486 -38.19 -7.85 -9.46
CA TRP A 486 -38.41 -8.08 -8.03
C TRP A 486 -39.85 -7.69 -7.65
N PRO A 487 -40.78 -8.65 -7.55
CA PRO A 487 -42.17 -8.32 -7.26
C PRO A 487 -42.32 -7.50 -5.97
N GLY A 488 -42.96 -6.33 -6.08
CA GLY A 488 -43.29 -5.50 -4.93
C GLY A 488 -42.16 -4.65 -4.30
N TYR A 489 -41.00 -4.43 -4.92
CA TYR A 489 -39.95 -3.55 -4.34
C TYR A 489 -40.40 -2.08 -4.08
N THR A 490 -41.53 -1.67 -4.68
CA THR A 490 -42.16 -0.35 -4.50
C THR A 490 -43.27 -0.33 -3.45
N GLY A 491 -43.96 -1.45 -3.24
CA GLY A 491 -45.23 -1.53 -2.49
C GLY A 491 -45.25 -2.53 -1.33
N SER A 492 -44.23 -3.36 -1.20
CA SER A 492 -44.04 -4.29 -0.08
C SER A 492 -43.31 -3.61 1.09
N GLU A 493 -42.98 -4.41 2.10
CA GLU A 493 -42.20 -3.99 3.26
C GLU A 493 -40.70 -3.83 2.94
N TRP A 494 -40.23 -4.44 1.84
CA TRP A 494 -38.85 -4.34 1.35
C TRP A 494 -38.61 -3.09 0.50
N LYS A 495 -37.55 -2.35 0.82
CA LYS A 495 -37.16 -1.09 0.14
C LYS A 495 -35.67 -1.07 -0.14
N ILE A 496 -35.29 -0.75 -1.37
CA ILE A 496 -33.89 -0.54 -1.78
C ILE A 496 -33.32 0.67 -1.04
N LEU A 497 -32.13 0.54 -0.45
CA LEU A 497 -31.43 1.63 0.23
C LEU A 497 -30.82 2.59 -0.81
N PRO A 498 -31.24 3.88 -0.85
CA PRO A 498 -30.77 4.82 -1.86
C PRO A 498 -29.24 5.00 -1.85
N GLY A 499 -28.62 4.91 -3.03
CA GLY A 499 -27.17 5.07 -3.19
C GLY A 499 -26.33 3.83 -2.88
N THR A 500 -26.93 2.69 -2.50
CA THR A 500 -26.20 1.42 -2.28
C THR A 500 -25.98 0.62 -3.58
N THR A 501 -26.79 0.87 -4.62
CA THR A 501 -26.68 0.22 -5.92
C THR A 501 -25.37 0.61 -6.63
N GLN A 502 -24.50 -0.36 -6.90
CA GLN A 502 -23.21 -0.13 -7.55
C GLN A 502 -22.77 -1.26 -8.48
N LEU A 503 -22.05 -0.87 -9.54
CA LEU A 503 -21.26 -1.74 -10.40
C LEU A 503 -19.88 -1.94 -9.78
N VAL A 504 -19.48 -3.19 -9.59
CA VAL A 504 -18.18 -3.57 -9.03
C VAL A 504 -17.39 -4.36 -10.08
N THR A 505 -16.28 -3.79 -10.52
CA THR A 505 -15.27 -4.45 -11.38
C THR A 505 -14.02 -4.75 -10.57
N GLU A 506 -13.04 -5.45 -11.15
CA GLU A 506 -11.73 -5.69 -10.52
C GLU A 506 -10.99 -4.41 -10.08
N LYS A 507 -11.32 -3.25 -10.67
CA LYS A 507 -10.54 -2.01 -10.56
C LYS A 507 -11.31 -0.81 -10.01
N SER A 508 -12.64 -0.88 -9.96
CA SER A 508 -13.50 0.25 -9.60
C SER A 508 -14.83 -0.19 -9.01
N ARG A 509 -15.36 0.63 -8.10
CA ARG A 509 -16.78 0.62 -7.73
C ARG A 509 -17.42 1.90 -8.27
N ILE A 510 -18.52 1.78 -8.99
CA ILE A 510 -19.20 2.89 -9.66
C ILE A 510 -20.67 2.89 -9.21
N PRO A 511 -21.18 3.96 -8.59
CA PRO A 511 -22.58 4.03 -8.18
C PRO A 511 -23.50 4.02 -9.42
N LEU A 512 -24.61 3.30 -9.32
CA LEU A 512 -25.64 3.23 -10.36
C LEU A 512 -26.95 3.83 -9.84
N SER A 513 -27.66 4.57 -10.69
CA SER A 513 -29.03 5.00 -10.44
C SER A 513 -29.99 3.97 -11.02
N PRO A 514 -30.83 3.27 -10.22
CA PRO A 514 -31.87 2.42 -10.77
C PRO A 514 -32.95 3.23 -11.50
N GLU A 515 -33.21 2.88 -12.76
CA GLU A 515 -34.33 3.37 -13.55
C GLU A 515 -35.57 2.53 -13.21
N PHE A 516 -36.54 3.13 -12.51
CA PHE A 516 -37.79 2.48 -12.14
C PHE A 516 -38.86 2.69 -13.22
N THR A 517 -39.41 1.60 -13.75
CA THR A 517 -40.42 1.65 -14.82
C THR A 517 -41.76 2.16 -14.29
N THR A 518 -42.36 3.18 -14.91
CA THR A 518 -43.69 3.68 -14.49
C THR A 518 -44.84 2.72 -14.79
N ASP A 519 -44.62 1.83 -15.76
CA ASP A 519 -45.66 1.04 -16.40
C ASP A 519 -45.71 -0.41 -15.88
N ASP A 520 -44.66 -0.85 -15.18
CA ASP A 520 -44.56 -2.17 -14.53
C ASP A 520 -43.77 -2.04 -13.22
N THR A 521 -44.45 -2.20 -12.09
CA THR A 521 -43.92 -2.01 -10.74
C THR A 521 -42.98 -3.12 -10.26
N ASP A 522 -42.91 -4.23 -10.99
CA ASP A 522 -42.11 -5.40 -10.61
C ASP A 522 -40.73 -5.42 -11.28
N TYR A 523 -40.41 -4.46 -12.15
CA TYR A 523 -39.10 -4.37 -12.82
C TYR A 523 -38.40 -3.03 -12.58
N PHE A 524 -37.06 -3.10 -12.50
CA PHE A 524 -36.18 -1.94 -12.52
C PHE A 524 -34.93 -2.22 -13.35
N ARG A 525 -34.41 -1.18 -13.98
CA ARG A 525 -33.32 -1.24 -14.97
C ARG A 525 -32.07 -0.59 -14.42
N LEU A 526 -30.94 -1.28 -14.56
CA LEU A 526 -29.64 -0.81 -14.13
C LEU A 526 -28.80 -0.51 -15.38
N THR A 527 -28.76 0.76 -15.79
CA THR A 527 -27.97 1.23 -16.94
C THR A 527 -26.52 1.47 -16.52
N PHE A 528 -25.57 0.86 -17.23
CA PHE A 528 -24.13 1.02 -16.99
C PHE A 528 -23.56 2.23 -17.79
N PRO A 529 -22.53 2.93 -17.28
CA PRO A 529 -21.94 4.09 -17.96
C PRO A 529 -21.12 3.72 -19.21
N GLU A 530 -20.57 2.50 -19.23
CA GLU A 530 -19.82 1.90 -20.33
C GLU A 530 -20.33 0.47 -20.57
N ARG A 531 -20.18 -0.04 -21.80
CA ARG A 531 -20.58 -1.42 -22.13
C ARG A 531 -19.70 -2.44 -21.39
N GLN A 532 -20.31 -3.22 -20.49
CA GLN A 532 -19.62 -4.21 -19.67
C GLN A 532 -19.39 -5.52 -20.42
N SER A 533 -18.22 -6.12 -20.23
CA SER A 533 -17.81 -7.40 -20.84
C SER A 533 -16.87 -8.17 -19.91
N GLY A 534 -16.79 -9.50 -20.06
CA GLY A 534 -16.11 -10.36 -19.09
C GLY A 534 -16.89 -10.48 -17.77
N GLN A 535 -16.17 -10.58 -16.65
CA GLN A 535 -16.76 -10.74 -15.33
C GLN A 535 -16.85 -9.41 -14.56
N PHE A 536 -18.03 -9.12 -14.03
CA PHE A 536 -18.29 -8.02 -13.10
C PHE A 536 -19.36 -8.43 -12.09
N PHE A 537 -19.62 -7.60 -11.09
CA PHE A 537 -20.70 -7.80 -10.13
C PHE A 537 -21.57 -6.55 -10.06
N VAL A 538 -22.87 -6.73 -9.92
CA VAL A 538 -23.79 -5.64 -9.53
C VAL A 538 -24.27 -5.96 -8.12
N GLU A 539 -24.21 -5.00 -7.21
CA GLU A 539 -24.76 -5.18 -5.86
C GLU A 539 -25.62 -3.99 -5.44
N PHE A 540 -26.62 -4.26 -4.62
CA PHE A 540 -27.41 -3.25 -3.91
C PHE A 540 -27.83 -3.79 -2.53
N GLU A 541 -28.22 -2.88 -1.64
CA GLU A 541 -28.75 -3.24 -0.33
C GLU A 541 -30.22 -2.79 -0.22
N ALA A 542 -31.00 -3.54 0.55
CA ALA A 542 -32.41 -3.28 0.81
C ALA A 542 -32.76 -3.66 2.25
N PHE A 543 -33.85 -3.11 2.77
CA PHE A 543 -34.30 -3.38 4.13
C PHE A 543 -35.81 -3.58 4.21
N ALA A 544 -36.24 -4.38 5.18
CA ALA A 544 -37.64 -4.47 5.61
C ALA A 544 -37.71 -4.45 7.15
N PRO A 545 -38.76 -3.85 7.76
CA PRO A 545 -38.89 -3.80 9.22
C PRO A 545 -39.04 -5.19 9.83
N LEU A 546 -38.40 -5.43 10.97
CA LEU A 546 -38.42 -6.73 11.66
C LEU A 546 -39.85 -7.14 12.09
N THR A 547 -40.69 -6.17 12.44
CA THR A 547 -42.11 -6.37 12.78
C THR A 547 -42.95 -6.91 11.64
N ALA A 548 -42.57 -6.61 10.40
CA ALA A 548 -43.29 -6.94 9.17
C ALA A 548 -43.03 -8.39 8.75
N ILE A 549 -41.75 -8.79 8.75
CA ILE A 549 -41.35 -10.16 8.44
C ILE A 549 -41.88 -11.14 9.50
N ARG A 550 -41.80 -10.78 10.80
CA ARG A 550 -42.29 -11.60 11.93
C ARG A 550 -43.76 -12.01 11.86
N THR A 551 -44.60 -11.30 11.09
CA THR A 551 -46.02 -11.62 11.00
C THR A 551 -46.34 -12.82 10.09
N ASN A 552 -45.36 -13.35 9.33
CA ASN A 552 -45.52 -14.47 8.39
C ASN A 552 -46.66 -14.29 7.37
N THR A 553 -47.12 -13.06 7.14
CA THR A 553 -48.25 -12.72 6.27
C THR A 553 -47.86 -12.35 4.85
N ASN A 554 -46.60 -11.95 4.63
CA ASN A 554 -46.08 -11.51 3.34
C ASN A 554 -44.87 -12.37 2.97
N PRO A 555 -45.01 -13.38 2.10
CA PRO A 555 -43.86 -14.07 1.53
C PRO A 555 -43.05 -13.13 0.62
N MET A 556 -41.74 -13.39 0.54
CA MET A 556 -40.79 -12.70 -0.32
C MET A 556 -40.42 -13.58 -1.52
N ILE A 557 -40.19 -12.92 -2.66
CA ILE A 557 -39.53 -13.49 -3.84
C ILE A 557 -38.15 -12.81 -3.95
N CYS A 558 -37.11 -13.55 -4.32
CA CYS A 558 -35.77 -12.97 -4.53
C CYS A 558 -35.74 -12.05 -5.76
N PRO A 559 -34.96 -10.95 -5.75
CA PRO A 559 -34.70 -10.18 -6.96
C PRO A 559 -33.93 -11.02 -7.97
N GLN A 560 -34.46 -11.15 -9.19
CA GLN A 560 -33.98 -12.04 -10.26
C GLN A 560 -33.69 -11.26 -11.55
N VAL A 561 -32.93 -11.84 -12.49
CA VAL A 561 -32.62 -11.20 -13.79
C VAL A 561 -33.70 -11.56 -14.80
N ALA A 562 -34.32 -10.56 -15.42
CA ALA A 562 -35.52 -10.73 -16.26
C ALA A 562 -35.35 -11.70 -17.46
N SER A 563 -34.12 -11.99 -17.88
CA SER A 563 -33.82 -12.92 -18.99
C SER A 563 -33.69 -14.39 -18.58
N ARG A 564 -33.74 -14.75 -17.29
CA ARG A 564 -33.64 -16.14 -16.81
C ARG A 564 -34.52 -16.38 -15.57
N SER A 565 -35.42 -17.36 -15.66
CA SER A 565 -36.10 -17.96 -14.50
C SER A 565 -35.69 -19.44 -14.33
N ASN A 566 -35.98 -20.02 -13.17
CA ASN A 566 -35.63 -21.41 -12.79
C ASN A 566 -34.13 -21.78 -12.70
N GLU A 567 -33.27 -20.85 -12.28
CA GLU A 567 -31.94 -21.20 -11.72
C GLU A 567 -31.97 -21.10 -10.19
N ALA A 568 -31.36 -22.04 -9.47
CA ALA A 568 -31.39 -22.04 -8.01
C ALA A 568 -30.63 -20.84 -7.40
N VAL A 569 -31.18 -20.26 -6.33
CA VAL A 569 -30.57 -19.11 -5.62
C VAL A 569 -29.81 -19.61 -4.39
N VAL A 570 -28.64 -19.04 -4.12
CA VAL A 570 -27.92 -19.22 -2.85
C VAL A 570 -28.33 -18.12 -1.89
N ILE A 571 -29.00 -18.50 -0.80
CA ILE A 571 -29.40 -17.62 0.30
C ILE A 571 -28.43 -17.88 1.46
N THR A 572 -27.73 -16.84 1.91
CA THR A 572 -26.91 -16.89 3.13
C THR A 572 -27.61 -16.08 4.21
N THR A 573 -27.92 -16.70 5.35
CA THR A 573 -28.31 -15.95 6.55
C THR A 573 -27.09 -15.76 7.45
N ILE A 574 -26.87 -14.53 7.90
CA ILE A 574 -25.90 -14.18 8.93
C ILE A 574 -26.71 -14.01 10.23
N GLU A 575 -26.32 -14.72 11.28
CA GLU A 575 -26.93 -14.57 12.60
C GLU A 575 -26.52 -13.24 13.25
N SER A 576 -27.34 -12.73 14.16
CA SER A 576 -27.08 -11.51 14.91
C SER A 576 -27.33 -11.75 16.39
N ASP A 577 -26.63 -11.00 17.22
CA ASP A 577 -26.59 -11.03 18.68
C ASP A 577 -27.95 -11.22 19.40
N ASP A 578 -29.03 -10.64 18.84
CA ASP A 578 -30.40 -10.81 19.35
C ASP A 578 -31.24 -11.83 18.54
N TYR A 579 -30.91 -12.17 17.29
CA TYR A 579 -31.78 -12.89 16.35
C TYR A 579 -31.05 -13.82 15.37
N SER A 580 -31.50 -15.08 15.27
CA SER A 580 -31.23 -15.94 14.12
C SER A 580 -32.33 -15.82 13.04
N LEU A 581 -31.96 -16.07 11.78
CA LEU A 581 -32.89 -16.14 10.64
C LEU A 581 -32.83 -17.52 10.00
N GLN A 582 -33.97 -18.21 9.94
CA GLN A 582 -34.12 -19.45 9.18
C GLN A 582 -35.15 -19.24 8.04
N PRO A 583 -34.75 -19.37 6.76
CA PRO A 583 -35.68 -19.23 5.64
C PRO A 583 -36.57 -20.48 5.52
N ILE A 584 -37.87 -20.26 5.41
CA ILE A 584 -38.92 -21.26 5.27
C ILE A 584 -39.64 -21.06 3.94
N ASP A 585 -39.74 -22.13 3.14
CA ASP A 585 -40.54 -22.17 1.91
C ASP A 585 -42.03 -21.95 2.24
N ALA A 586 -42.63 -20.94 1.63
CA ALA A 586 -44.00 -20.51 1.90
C ALA A 586 -45.04 -21.57 1.50
N GLN A 587 -44.74 -22.40 0.49
CA GLN A 587 -45.66 -23.41 -0.04
C GLN A 587 -45.62 -24.71 0.78
N THR A 588 -44.44 -25.14 1.24
CA THR A 588 -44.32 -26.37 2.05
C THR A 588 -44.27 -26.15 3.56
N SER A 589 -44.09 -24.90 4.01
CA SER A 589 -43.88 -24.55 5.43
C SER A 589 -42.75 -25.37 6.09
N ARG A 590 -41.67 -25.57 5.35
CA ARG A 590 -40.45 -26.26 5.80
C ARG A 590 -39.24 -25.35 5.64
N PRO A 591 -38.21 -25.48 6.50
CA PRO A 591 -36.94 -24.81 6.27
C PRO A 591 -36.35 -25.23 4.92
N LEU A 592 -35.68 -24.31 4.24
CA LEU A 592 -34.99 -24.59 2.97
C LEU A 592 -33.90 -25.66 3.14
N ALA A 593 -33.47 -26.25 2.02
CA ALA A 593 -32.38 -27.21 2.02
C ALA A 593 -31.06 -26.51 2.39
N SER A 594 -30.48 -26.86 3.55
CA SER A 594 -29.17 -26.38 3.95
C SER A 594 -28.07 -26.99 3.05
N ALA A 595 -27.12 -26.17 2.65
CA ALA A 595 -26.02 -26.57 1.78
C ALA A 595 -24.69 -26.56 2.56
N PRO A 596 -23.82 -27.57 2.39
CA PRO A 596 -22.47 -27.48 2.92
C PRO A 596 -21.74 -26.32 2.25
N TYR A 597 -21.20 -25.41 3.07
CA TYR A 597 -20.56 -24.16 2.64
C TYR A 597 -19.55 -24.39 1.52
N ARG A 598 -19.82 -23.81 0.35
CA ARG A 598 -18.90 -23.82 -0.79
C ARG A 598 -18.09 -22.53 -0.77
N THR A 599 -16.82 -22.64 -0.39
CA THR A 599 -15.86 -21.53 -0.48
C THR A 599 -15.71 -21.08 -1.94
N SER A 600 -16.47 -20.06 -2.34
CA SER A 600 -16.38 -19.47 -3.68
C SER A 600 -15.06 -18.70 -3.77
N ALA A 601 -14.16 -19.15 -4.64
CA ALA A 601 -12.73 -18.80 -4.60
C ALA A 601 -12.38 -17.36 -5.09
N ALA A 602 -13.29 -16.39 -4.91
CA ALA A 602 -13.23 -15.07 -5.55
C ALA A 602 -13.79 -13.89 -4.72
N THR A 603 -13.82 -13.96 -3.39
CA THR A 603 -14.01 -12.75 -2.55
C THR A 603 -13.08 -12.75 -1.34
N THR A 604 -12.12 -11.81 -1.29
CA THR A 604 -11.23 -11.63 -0.12
C THR A 604 -11.86 -10.70 0.91
N GLN A 605 -13.04 -11.08 1.40
CA GLN A 605 -13.63 -10.51 2.61
C GLN A 605 -13.81 -11.63 3.64
N GLN A 606 -13.46 -11.32 4.88
CA GLN A 606 -13.54 -12.23 6.00
C GLN A 606 -15.00 -12.29 6.45
N GLU A 607 -15.75 -13.25 5.90
CA GLU A 607 -17.14 -13.51 6.29
C GLU A 607 -17.22 -13.90 7.78
N PRO A 608 -18.30 -13.52 8.50
CA PRO A 608 -18.47 -13.88 9.90
C PRO A 608 -18.58 -15.40 10.06
N SER A 609 -18.14 -15.91 11.22
CA SER A 609 -18.21 -17.34 11.56
C SER A 609 -19.63 -17.90 11.51
N ASP A 610 -20.62 -17.06 11.79
CA ASP A 610 -21.99 -17.46 12.13
C ASP A 610 -22.92 -17.27 10.92
N SER A 611 -22.50 -17.82 9.78
CA SER A 611 -23.25 -17.78 8.51
C SER A 611 -23.77 -19.17 8.11
N GLN A 612 -25.05 -19.25 7.77
CA GLN A 612 -25.72 -20.47 7.30
C GLN A 612 -26.13 -20.33 5.83
N THR A 613 -25.87 -21.36 5.02
CA THR A 613 -26.15 -21.35 3.58
C THR A 613 -27.32 -22.26 3.22
N TRP A 614 -28.26 -21.73 2.44
CA TRP A 614 -29.51 -22.37 2.04
C TRP A 614 -29.65 -22.32 0.50
N ILE A 615 -30.27 -23.35 -0.07
CA ILE A 615 -30.62 -23.38 -1.50
C ILE A 615 -32.14 -23.17 -1.66
N LEU A 616 -32.50 -22.23 -2.54
CA LEU A 616 -33.85 -22.05 -3.05
C LEU A 616 -33.92 -22.63 -4.47
N ASP A 617 -34.75 -23.66 -4.68
CA ASP A 617 -34.77 -24.45 -5.93
C ASP A 617 -35.17 -23.63 -7.19
N SER A 618 -35.93 -22.54 -7.04
CA SER A 618 -36.25 -21.61 -8.13
C SER A 618 -36.38 -20.16 -7.63
N GLN A 619 -36.10 -19.19 -8.50
CA GLN A 619 -36.13 -17.75 -8.20
C GLN A 619 -37.56 -17.20 -8.06
N ASP A 620 -38.56 -17.93 -8.57
CA ASP A 620 -39.99 -17.63 -8.40
C ASP A 620 -40.60 -18.33 -7.15
N THR A 621 -39.80 -19.03 -6.33
CA THR A 621 -40.28 -19.65 -5.08
C THR A 621 -40.41 -18.60 -3.98
N GLU A 622 -41.64 -18.46 -3.46
CA GLU A 622 -41.97 -17.64 -2.29
C GLU A 622 -41.43 -18.26 -0.98
N PHE A 623 -40.86 -17.43 -0.11
CA PHE A 623 -40.35 -17.85 1.20
C PHE A 623 -40.50 -16.72 2.25
N TRP A 624 -40.45 -17.05 3.54
CA TRP A 624 -40.37 -16.09 4.65
C TRP A 624 -39.25 -16.49 5.61
N PHE A 625 -38.95 -15.66 6.61
CA PHE A 625 -37.99 -15.99 7.67
C PHE A 625 -38.71 -16.29 8.98
N ASP A 626 -38.40 -17.44 9.58
CA ASP A 626 -38.58 -17.59 11.02
C ASP A 626 -37.47 -16.82 11.74
N ILE A 627 -37.84 -16.08 12.80
CA ILE A 627 -36.97 -15.13 13.51
C ILE A 627 -36.98 -15.49 14.99
N THR A 628 -36.05 -16.35 15.39
CA THR A 628 -35.90 -16.78 16.78
C THR A 628 -34.98 -15.80 17.53
N SER A 629 -35.40 -15.36 18.71
CA SER A 629 -34.57 -14.55 19.61
C SER A 629 -33.47 -15.40 20.24
N GLN A 630 -32.21 -14.97 20.13
CA GLN A 630 -31.09 -15.67 20.73
C GLN A 630 -31.01 -15.42 22.25
N ALA A 631 -30.51 -16.43 22.97
CA ALA A 631 -30.14 -16.32 24.37
C ALA A 631 -28.61 -16.20 24.47
N ALA A 632 -28.10 -15.67 25.58
CA ALA A 632 -26.66 -15.67 25.83
C ALA A 632 -26.16 -17.12 25.86
N SER A 633 -25.19 -17.43 25.00
CA SER A 633 -24.41 -18.66 25.11
C SER A 633 -23.24 -18.37 26.04
N VAL A 634 -22.99 -19.24 27.00
CA VAL A 634 -21.88 -19.08 27.94
C VAL A 634 -21.16 -20.41 28.07
N THR A 635 -19.91 -20.44 27.65
CA THR A 635 -19.00 -21.57 27.89
C THR A 635 -17.96 -21.17 28.92
N ALA A 636 -17.39 -22.13 29.63
CA ALA A 636 -16.30 -21.88 30.56
C ALA A 636 -15.20 -22.95 30.50
N GLU A 637 -13.97 -22.52 30.73
CA GLU A 637 -12.87 -23.36 31.19
C GLU A 637 -12.49 -22.97 32.63
N MET A 638 -12.02 -23.94 33.41
CA MET A 638 -11.68 -23.75 34.82
C MET A 638 -10.27 -24.28 35.12
N ILE A 639 -9.46 -23.46 35.77
CA ILE A 639 -8.11 -23.77 36.24
C ILE A 639 -8.10 -23.63 37.77
N VAL A 640 -7.46 -24.56 38.49
CA VAL A 640 -7.50 -24.61 39.96
C VAL A 640 -6.10 -24.82 40.54
N GLY A 641 -5.55 -23.79 41.17
CA GLY A 641 -4.33 -23.90 41.97
C GLY A 641 -4.62 -24.38 43.39
N LEU A 642 -3.86 -25.37 43.86
CA LEU A 642 -3.92 -25.91 45.21
C LEU A 642 -2.65 -25.59 46.01
N ALA A 643 -2.77 -24.64 46.94
CA ALA A 643 -1.71 -24.26 47.87
C ALA A 643 -1.93 -24.91 49.25
N ARG A 644 -0.85 -25.15 50.00
CA ARG A 644 -0.93 -25.67 51.37
C ARG A 644 -0.67 -24.57 52.39
N GLU A 645 -1.63 -24.35 53.27
CA GLU A 645 -1.57 -23.34 54.33
C GLU A 645 -1.47 -23.98 55.73
N GLU A 646 -1.19 -23.16 56.76
CA GLU A 646 -1.16 -23.62 58.15
C GLU A 646 -2.51 -24.18 58.65
N SER A 647 -3.61 -23.70 58.06
CA SER A 647 -5.00 -24.03 58.46
C SER A 647 -5.75 -24.96 57.49
N GLY A 648 -5.15 -25.38 56.37
CA GLY A 648 -5.83 -26.22 55.37
C GLY A 648 -5.18 -26.21 53.99
N ILE A 649 -5.99 -26.46 52.96
CA ILE A 649 -5.63 -26.24 51.55
C ILE A 649 -6.27 -24.94 51.10
N GLY A 650 -5.45 -23.97 50.67
CA GLY A 650 -5.91 -22.80 49.93
C GLY A 650 -6.22 -23.20 48.49
N VAL A 651 -7.40 -22.86 48.00
CA VAL A 651 -7.87 -23.16 46.66
C VAL A 651 -8.09 -21.83 45.93
N HIS A 652 -7.34 -21.64 44.84
CA HIS A 652 -7.46 -20.50 43.94
C HIS A 652 -8.00 -21.01 42.60
N GLN A 653 -9.27 -20.74 42.30
CA GLN A 653 -9.86 -21.11 41.00
C GLN A 653 -9.94 -19.89 40.08
N GLU A 654 -9.42 -20.04 38.87
CA GLU A 654 -9.58 -19.13 37.75
C GLU A 654 -10.62 -19.74 36.79
N ILE A 655 -11.73 -19.03 36.57
CA ILE A 655 -12.82 -19.48 35.70
C ILE A 655 -12.94 -18.49 34.54
N ASP A 656 -12.54 -18.92 33.35
CA ASP A 656 -12.61 -18.14 32.11
C ASP A 656 -13.92 -18.46 31.39
N PHE A 657 -14.82 -17.49 31.33
CA PHE A 657 -16.07 -17.55 30.60
C PHE A 657 -15.91 -16.92 29.20
N SER A 658 -16.38 -17.60 28.14
CA SER A 658 -16.71 -16.96 26.86
C SER A 658 -18.22 -16.74 26.81
N ILE A 659 -18.62 -15.48 26.62
CA ILE A 659 -20.02 -15.04 26.62
C ILE A 659 -20.37 -14.54 25.22
N ASP A 660 -21.25 -15.26 24.54
CA ASP A 660 -21.57 -15.07 23.13
C ASP A 660 -23.07 -14.79 22.94
N HIS A 661 -23.39 -14.22 21.77
CA HIS A 661 -24.67 -13.56 21.43
C HIS A 661 -24.97 -12.33 22.31
N ARG A 662 -25.18 -12.48 23.63
CA ARG A 662 -25.83 -11.45 24.46
C ARG A 662 -25.13 -11.16 25.79
N ASP A 663 -25.11 -9.87 26.14
CA ASP A 663 -24.60 -9.35 27.41
C ASP A 663 -25.24 -10.03 28.65
N ILE A 664 -24.40 -10.53 29.57
CA ILE A 664 -24.83 -10.99 30.89
C ILE A 664 -24.55 -9.95 31.98
N SER A 665 -25.35 -9.94 33.05
CA SER A 665 -25.20 -9.02 34.19
C SER A 665 -25.03 -9.72 35.55
N SER A 666 -25.07 -11.05 35.57
CA SER A 666 -24.83 -11.88 36.75
C SER A 666 -24.40 -13.30 36.34
N ILE A 667 -23.58 -13.95 37.17
CA ILE A 667 -23.14 -15.33 37.00
C ILE A 667 -23.66 -16.17 38.18
N LEU A 668 -24.21 -17.36 37.89
CA LEU A 668 -24.63 -18.34 38.89
C LEU A 668 -23.51 -19.35 39.12
N LEU A 669 -23.04 -19.46 40.36
CA LEU A 669 -22.07 -20.46 40.80
C LEU A 669 -22.69 -21.39 41.84
N ASP A 670 -22.49 -22.69 41.64
CA ASP A 670 -22.71 -23.71 42.67
C ASP A 670 -21.51 -23.67 43.64
N VAL A 671 -21.76 -23.30 44.89
CA VAL A 671 -20.81 -23.21 46.00
C VAL A 671 -21.11 -24.32 47.01
N PRO A 672 -20.16 -25.21 47.33
CA PRO A 672 -20.37 -26.30 48.29
C PRO A 672 -20.69 -25.82 49.72
N ASP A 673 -21.46 -26.64 50.45
CA ASP A 673 -21.83 -26.36 51.85
C ASP A 673 -20.59 -26.21 52.74
N GLY A 674 -20.59 -25.18 53.59
CA GLY A 674 -19.48 -24.83 54.47
C GLY A 674 -18.41 -23.92 53.84
N ILE A 675 -18.37 -23.77 52.52
CA ILE A 675 -17.37 -22.91 51.85
C ILE A 675 -17.86 -21.46 51.76
N GLN A 676 -16.95 -20.51 52.05
CA GLN A 676 -17.16 -19.07 51.86
C GLN A 676 -16.14 -18.52 50.86
N PRO A 677 -16.37 -18.68 49.54
CA PRO A 677 -15.47 -18.16 48.53
C PRO A 677 -15.54 -16.63 48.44
N ILE A 678 -14.39 -16.02 48.28
CA ILE A 678 -14.23 -14.64 47.85
C ILE A 678 -14.15 -14.67 46.32
N VAL A 679 -14.99 -13.90 45.62
CA VAL A 679 -15.06 -13.91 44.16
C VAL A 679 -14.73 -12.52 43.61
N HIS A 680 -13.79 -12.45 42.69
CA HIS A 680 -13.35 -11.22 42.01
C HIS A 680 -13.48 -11.37 40.48
N VAL A 681 -13.59 -10.24 39.78
CA VAL A 681 -13.29 -10.18 38.33
C VAL A 681 -11.81 -9.88 38.19
N ALA A 682 -11.10 -10.57 37.30
CA ALA A 682 -9.68 -10.30 37.09
C ALA A 682 -9.46 -8.83 36.65
N GLY A 683 -8.58 -8.13 37.38
CA GLY A 683 -8.33 -6.70 37.20
C GLY A 683 -9.22 -5.75 38.03
N GLU A 684 -10.17 -6.27 38.83
CA GLU A 684 -11.00 -5.46 39.74
C GLU A 684 -10.68 -5.75 41.22
N GLU A 685 -10.28 -4.73 41.98
CA GLU A 685 -9.87 -4.85 43.39
C GLU A 685 -11.02 -5.22 44.36
N GLN A 686 -12.28 -5.03 43.96
CA GLN A 686 -13.44 -5.23 44.85
C GLN A 686 -14.10 -6.60 44.61
N PRO A 687 -14.40 -7.37 45.66
CA PRO A 687 -15.10 -8.65 45.51
C PRO A 687 -16.56 -8.46 45.08
N LEU A 688 -17.04 -9.34 44.21
CA LEU A 688 -18.41 -9.40 43.75
C LEU A 688 -19.36 -9.75 44.91
N ARG A 689 -20.51 -9.09 44.94
CA ARG A 689 -21.53 -9.35 45.97
C ARG A 689 -22.41 -10.52 45.56
N ALA A 690 -22.29 -11.62 46.30
CA ALA A 690 -23.18 -12.76 46.20
C ALA A 690 -24.60 -12.42 46.67
N THR A 691 -25.59 -12.81 45.88
CA THR A 691 -26.98 -13.00 46.30
C THR A 691 -27.19 -14.49 46.51
N ILE A 692 -27.69 -14.90 47.68
CA ILE A 692 -27.90 -16.31 48.01
C ILE A 692 -29.26 -16.73 47.47
N GLU A 693 -29.29 -17.67 46.51
CA GLU A 693 -30.54 -18.17 45.90
C GLU A 693 -30.98 -19.52 46.51
N SER A 694 -30.03 -20.37 46.88
CA SER A 694 -30.26 -21.59 47.68
C SER A 694 -29.11 -21.83 48.66
N SER A 695 -29.05 -22.99 49.33
CA SER A 695 -27.89 -23.35 50.16
C SER A 695 -26.61 -23.45 49.33
N THR A 696 -26.72 -24.01 48.12
CA THR A 696 -25.58 -24.25 47.23
C THR A 696 -25.47 -23.24 46.08
N SER A 697 -26.56 -22.65 45.56
CA SER A 697 -26.47 -21.71 44.43
C SER A 697 -26.37 -20.25 44.91
N ARG A 698 -25.38 -19.53 44.35
CA ARG A 698 -25.12 -18.11 44.63
C ARG A 698 -24.96 -17.33 43.32
N SER A 699 -25.67 -16.21 43.24
CA SER A 699 -25.71 -15.33 42.07
C SER A 699 -24.84 -14.10 42.30
N TYR A 700 -23.77 -13.97 41.51
CA TYR A 700 -22.79 -12.89 41.60
C TYR A 700 -23.10 -11.84 40.54
N ARG A 701 -23.52 -10.65 40.96
CA ARG A 701 -23.86 -9.55 40.05
C ARG A 701 -22.59 -8.84 39.57
N LEU A 702 -22.46 -8.70 38.25
CA LEU A 702 -21.35 -7.98 37.61
C LEU A 702 -21.54 -6.45 37.73
N PRO A 703 -20.46 -5.64 37.86
CA PRO A 703 -20.58 -4.18 37.96
C PRO A 703 -21.07 -3.51 36.67
N THR A 704 -20.67 -4.06 35.52
CA THR A 704 -21.19 -3.75 34.19
C THR A 704 -21.77 -5.02 33.57
N ALA A 705 -22.71 -4.86 32.62
CA ALA A 705 -23.00 -5.96 31.71
C ALA A 705 -21.76 -6.24 30.84
N ARG A 706 -21.54 -7.51 30.45
CA ARG A 706 -20.36 -7.93 29.68
C ARG A 706 -20.69 -9.06 28.68
N ARG A 707 -19.93 -9.08 27.59
CA ARG A 707 -19.87 -10.09 26.52
C ARG A 707 -18.40 -10.35 26.19
N GLY A 708 -18.10 -11.49 25.57
CA GLY A 708 -16.75 -11.95 25.25
C GLY A 708 -16.10 -12.61 26.46
N LEU A 709 -14.77 -12.49 26.57
CA LEU A 709 -14.00 -13.12 27.64
C LEU A 709 -14.20 -12.40 28.98
N LEU A 710 -14.60 -13.17 30.00
CA LEU A 710 -14.74 -12.73 31.39
C LEU A 710 -14.08 -13.74 32.32
N ARG A 711 -13.02 -13.31 33.00
CA ARG A 711 -12.26 -14.10 33.97
C ARG A 711 -12.71 -13.81 35.39
N LEU A 712 -13.19 -14.82 36.10
CA LEU A 712 -13.42 -14.76 37.55
C LEU A 712 -12.28 -15.44 38.30
N LEU A 713 -11.91 -14.86 39.45
CA LEU A 713 -10.99 -15.45 40.43
C LEU A 713 -11.80 -15.81 41.68
N VAL A 714 -11.61 -17.01 42.23
CA VAL A 714 -12.41 -17.58 43.31
C VAL A 714 -11.49 -18.20 44.36
N ASP A 715 -11.40 -17.56 45.52
CA ASP A 715 -10.48 -17.91 46.60
C ASP A 715 -11.20 -18.46 47.84
N TYR A 716 -10.76 -19.62 48.35
CA TYR A 716 -11.23 -20.16 49.63
C TYR A 716 -10.26 -21.14 50.28
N LEU A 717 -10.41 -21.32 51.59
CA LEU A 717 -9.67 -22.30 52.40
C LEU A 717 -10.54 -23.52 52.70
N VAL A 718 -10.03 -24.72 52.42
CA VAL A 718 -10.64 -26.01 52.84
C VAL A 718 -9.87 -26.55 54.06
N PRO A 719 -10.49 -26.62 55.26
CA PRO A 719 -9.81 -27.05 56.47
C PRO A 719 -9.56 -28.57 56.50
N VAL A 720 -8.32 -28.98 56.80
CA VAL A 720 -7.91 -30.40 56.78
C VAL A 720 -7.64 -30.92 58.20
N THR A 721 -8.59 -31.67 58.76
CA THR A 721 -8.50 -32.23 60.12
C THR A 721 -7.99 -33.68 60.13
N GLY A 722 -6.68 -33.88 60.00
CA GLY A 722 -6.08 -35.22 60.09
C GLY A 722 -4.56 -35.21 60.33
N THR A 723 -4.11 -35.60 61.52
CA THR A 723 -2.69 -35.57 61.92
C THR A 723 -2.06 -36.97 61.98
N ASN A 724 -1.97 -37.67 60.85
CA ASN A 724 -1.29 -38.96 60.72
C ASN A 724 -0.12 -38.87 59.73
N VAL A 725 1.09 -38.68 60.24
CA VAL A 725 2.32 -38.63 59.44
C VAL A 725 2.57 -39.96 58.73
N GLY A 726 2.99 -39.92 57.46
CA GLY A 726 3.46 -41.11 56.73
C GLY A 726 2.39 -41.99 56.07
N LYS A 727 1.12 -41.60 56.06
CA LYS A 727 0.09 -42.18 55.17
C LYS A 727 -0.52 -41.10 54.27
N PRO A 728 -0.88 -41.41 53.00
CA PRO A 728 -1.68 -40.51 52.21
C PRO A 728 -3.05 -40.34 52.87
N LEU A 729 -3.49 -39.10 53.03
CA LEU A 729 -4.84 -38.76 53.46
C LEU A 729 -5.68 -38.46 52.21
N PRO A 730 -6.63 -39.34 51.82
CA PRO A 730 -7.58 -39.02 50.77
C PRO A 730 -8.57 -37.95 51.25
N LEU A 731 -8.84 -36.96 50.40
CA LEU A 731 -9.76 -35.86 50.63
C LEU A 731 -10.49 -35.56 49.31
N ASP A 732 -11.82 -35.62 49.34
CA ASP A 732 -12.64 -35.16 48.22
C ASP A 732 -12.78 -33.63 48.30
N LEU A 733 -12.02 -32.93 47.45
CA LEU A 733 -12.02 -31.48 47.36
C LEU A 733 -13.18 -31.01 46.48
N HIS A 734 -14.24 -30.49 47.09
CA HIS A 734 -15.36 -29.90 46.37
C HIS A 734 -14.99 -28.53 45.78
N LEU A 735 -15.33 -28.32 44.50
CA LEU A 735 -15.04 -27.10 43.76
C LEU A 735 -16.25 -26.15 43.71
N VAL A 736 -15.99 -24.86 43.56
CA VAL A 736 -16.99 -23.89 43.09
C VAL A 736 -17.04 -23.97 41.57
N VAL A 737 -18.23 -24.10 40.99
CA VAL A 737 -18.42 -24.33 39.54
C VAL A 737 -19.60 -23.53 38.97
N PRO A 738 -19.61 -23.18 37.67
CA PRO A 738 -20.77 -22.54 37.04
C PRO A 738 -22.02 -23.43 37.04
N GLN A 739 -23.20 -22.86 37.26
CA GLN A 739 -24.46 -23.61 37.25
C GLN A 739 -24.82 -24.05 35.81
N PRO A 740 -25.20 -25.32 35.54
CA PRO A 740 -25.21 -25.90 34.19
C PRO A 740 -26.40 -25.47 33.32
N GLN A 741 -27.35 -24.70 33.90
CA GLN A 741 -28.43 -24.05 33.16
C GLN A 741 -28.04 -22.66 32.63
N SER A 742 -26.90 -22.13 33.06
CA SER A 742 -26.39 -20.81 32.72
C SER A 742 -24.99 -20.82 32.06
N CYS A 743 -24.30 -21.97 32.05
CA CYS A 743 -22.98 -22.12 31.45
C CYS A 743 -22.63 -23.59 31.19
N GLU A 744 -21.98 -23.89 30.06
CA GLU A 744 -21.36 -25.20 29.78
C GLU A 744 -19.86 -25.19 30.17
N LEU A 745 -19.48 -26.03 31.14
CA LEU A 745 -18.08 -26.17 31.59
C LEU A 745 -17.35 -27.24 30.76
N LEU A 746 -16.50 -26.79 29.84
CA LEU A 746 -15.84 -27.61 28.82
C LEU A 746 -14.62 -28.38 29.36
N ARG A 747 -13.83 -27.74 30.23
CA ARG A 747 -12.54 -28.22 30.74
C ARG A 747 -12.41 -27.90 32.23
N SER A 748 -11.77 -28.81 32.97
CA SER A 748 -11.22 -28.53 34.30
C SER A 748 -9.74 -28.91 34.33
N GLU A 749 -8.89 -28.02 34.82
CA GLU A 749 -7.47 -28.25 35.13
C GLU A 749 -7.22 -27.97 36.61
N VAL A 750 -6.40 -28.80 37.26
CA VAL A 750 -6.01 -28.67 38.67
C VAL A 750 -4.50 -28.81 38.75
N GLY A 751 -3.82 -27.94 39.49
CA GLY A 751 -2.38 -28.02 39.71
C GLY A 751 -1.94 -27.67 41.13
N ALA A 752 -0.73 -28.10 41.49
CA ALA A 752 -0.14 -27.92 42.80
C ALA A 752 1.40 -27.91 42.71
N ASP A 753 2.04 -27.19 43.63
CA ASP A 753 3.49 -27.20 43.79
C ASP A 753 3.97 -28.54 44.36
N ILE A 754 5.14 -29.02 43.92
CA ILE A 754 5.73 -30.30 44.37
C ILE A 754 5.99 -30.27 45.89
N SER A 755 6.30 -29.10 46.44
CA SER A 755 6.53 -28.88 47.88
C SER A 755 5.29 -29.11 48.76
N SER A 756 4.08 -29.01 48.19
CA SER A 756 2.82 -29.12 48.93
C SER A 756 2.54 -30.53 49.49
N GLY A 757 3.01 -31.56 48.77
CA GLY A 757 2.67 -32.96 49.00
C GLY A 757 1.28 -33.37 48.50
N ILE A 758 0.61 -32.52 47.71
CA ILE A 758 -0.73 -32.72 47.14
C ILE A 758 -0.62 -33.47 45.80
N ARG A 759 -1.46 -34.48 45.57
CA ARG A 759 -1.62 -35.15 44.26
C ARG A 759 -3.08 -35.52 44.00
N VAL A 760 -3.51 -35.60 42.74
CA VAL A 760 -4.81 -36.17 42.37
C VAL A 760 -4.71 -37.71 42.29
N SER A 761 -5.69 -38.43 42.83
CA SER A 761 -5.68 -39.90 42.89
C SER A 761 -5.94 -40.55 41.52
N GLY A 762 -5.21 -41.62 41.20
CA GLY A 762 -5.08 -42.15 39.83
C GLY A 762 -6.35 -42.73 39.19
N ASP A 763 -7.22 -43.37 39.97
CA ASP A 763 -8.41 -44.09 39.46
C ASP A 763 -9.59 -43.18 39.09
N SER A 764 -9.41 -41.85 39.14
CA SER A 764 -10.47 -40.83 39.11
C SER A 764 -10.84 -40.27 37.72
N GLY A 765 -10.16 -40.75 36.68
CA GLY A 765 -10.31 -40.28 35.29
C GLY A 765 -9.64 -38.93 34.98
N TRP A 766 -8.99 -38.30 35.97
CA TRP A 766 -8.07 -37.19 35.76
C TRP A 766 -6.78 -37.69 35.09
N ARG A 767 -6.21 -36.90 34.17
CA ARG A 767 -4.96 -37.24 33.46
C ARG A 767 -3.88 -36.21 33.77
N PRO A 768 -2.62 -36.60 34.05
CA PRO A 768 -1.54 -35.64 34.22
C PRO A 768 -1.29 -34.87 32.92
N VAL A 769 -0.98 -33.57 33.03
CA VAL A 769 -0.67 -32.68 31.90
C VAL A 769 0.49 -31.75 32.24
N TYR A 770 1.17 -31.25 31.22
CA TYR A 770 2.04 -30.08 31.37
C TYR A 770 1.19 -28.81 31.54
N SER A 771 1.60 -27.95 32.46
CA SER A 771 1.04 -26.61 32.65
C SER A 771 2.19 -25.63 32.86
N GLU A 772 2.06 -24.41 32.32
CA GLU A 772 3.05 -23.34 32.57
C GLU A 772 2.84 -22.67 33.94
N SER A 773 1.67 -22.89 34.56
CA SER A 773 1.26 -22.25 35.82
C SER A 773 1.58 -23.07 37.08
N PHE A 774 1.87 -24.37 36.96
CA PHE A 774 2.00 -25.29 38.11
C PHE A 774 3.11 -26.33 37.90
N GLU A 775 3.84 -26.67 38.96
CA GLU A 775 4.89 -27.70 38.91
C GLU A 775 4.33 -29.12 38.67
N SER A 776 3.08 -29.37 39.08
CA SER A 776 2.35 -30.59 38.75
C SER A 776 0.89 -30.25 38.44
N ALA A 777 0.34 -30.82 37.35
CA ALA A 777 -1.02 -30.52 36.90
C ALA A 777 -1.75 -31.76 36.34
N TRP A 778 -3.08 -31.72 36.43
CA TRP A 778 -4.01 -32.74 35.96
C TRP A 778 -5.19 -32.09 35.23
N GLN A 779 -5.66 -32.70 34.14
CA GLN A 779 -6.81 -32.23 33.35
C GLN A 779 -7.93 -33.28 33.34
N LYS A 780 -9.17 -32.78 33.27
CA LYS A 780 -10.39 -33.56 32.98
C LYS A 780 -11.29 -32.79 32.01
N GLN A 781 -11.94 -33.51 31.10
CA GLN A 781 -12.89 -32.94 30.14
C GLN A 781 -14.32 -32.97 30.70
N GLY A 782 -15.09 -31.92 30.42
CA GLY A 782 -16.43 -31.69 30.95
C GLY A 782 -16.45 -31.23 32.41
N ARG A 783 -17.66 -30.93 32.89
CA ARG A 783 -17.94 -30.47 34.26
C ARG A 783 -17.34 -31.42 35.31
N THR A 784 -16.58 -30.85 36.25
CA THR A 784 -16.05 -31.58 37.40
C THR A 784 -16.27 -30.82 38.70
N ASP A 785 -17.13 -31.36 39.57
CA ASP A 785 -17.55 -30.74 40.83
C ASP A 785 -16.64 -31.14 42.03
N VAL A 786 -15.82 -32.18 41.88
CA VAL A 786 -14.99 -32.78 42.94
C VAL A 786 -13.64 -33.26 42.38
N VAL A 787 -12.56 -32.95 43.11
CA VAL A 787 -11.21 -33.48 42.88
C VAL A 787 -10.83 -34.44 44.02
N PRO A 788 -10.59 -35.74 43.75
CA PRO A 788 -10.11 -36.67 44.78
C PRO A 788 -8.60 -36.47 44.97
N VAL A 789 -8.22 -35.86 46.08
CA VAL A 789 -6.85 -35.44 46.41
C VAL A 789 -6.24 -36.39 47.45
N GLU A 790 -5.02 -36.86 47.20
CA GLU A 790 -4.16 -37.51 48.19
C GLU A 790 -3.15 -36.51 48.76
N ILE A 791 -3.28 -36.20 50.05
CA ILE A 791 -2.33 -35.35 50.77
C ILE A 791 -1.28 -36.25 51.43
N ARG A 792 -0.01 -36.14 51.03
CA ARG A 792 1.10 -36.83 51.70
C ARG A 792 1.73 -35.92 52.75
N LEU A 793 1.40 -36.19 54.02
CA LEU A 793 2.06 -35.57 55.18
C LEU A 793 3.52 -36.03 55.28
N ALA A 794 4.40 -35.28 54.61
CA ALA A 794 5.80 -35.59 54.45
C ALA A 794 6.57 -35.67 55.79
N ALA A 795 7.23 -36.80 56.01
CA ALA A 795 8.54 -36.80 56.66
C ALA A 795 9.59 -36.27 55.66
N PRO A 796 10.74 -35.72 56.11
CA PRO A 796 11.73 -35.14 55.20
C PRO A 796 12.27 -36.16 54.18
N LEU A 797 12.43 -35.71 52.93
CA LEU A 797 12.94 -36.47 51.77
C LEU A 797 14.45 -36.75 51.90
N ASN A 798 14.79 -37.67 52.81
CA ASN A 798 16.17 -38.03 53.16
C ASN A 798 16.53 -39.50 52.88
N ASP A 799 15.68 -40.26 52.18
CA ASP A 799 16.05 -41.60 51.70
C ASP A 799 16.76 -41.49 50.34
N TYR A 800 18.03 -41.07 50.38
CA TYR A 800 18.87 -40.86 49.19
C TYR A 800 19.31 -42.16 48.49
N SER A 801 18.76 -43.33 48.87
CA SER A 801 19.17 -44.64 48.35
C SER A 801 18.50 -45.04 47.02
N LEU A 802 17.51 -44.27 46.56
CA LEU A 802 16.67 -44.56 45.39
C LEU A 802 16.76 -43.44 44.32
N PRO A 803 16.79 -43.79 43.02
CA PRO A 803 16.75 -42.80 41.93
C PRO A 803 15.34 -42.22 41.72
N GLU A 804 15.27 -40.98 41.25
CA GLU A 804 13.99 -40.34 40.87
C GLU A 804 13.56 -40.72 39.44
N LEU A 805 14.52 -40.99 38.57
CA LEU A 805 14.33 -41.16 37.13
C LEU A 805 15.27 -42.25 36.58
N ILE A 806 14.75 -43.15 35.75
CA ILE A 806 15.52 -44.21 35.10
C ILE A 806 15.33 -44.15 33.58
N PHE A 807 16.45 -44.00 32.87
CA PHE A 807 16.51 -44.19 31.42
C PHE A 807 17.10 -45.57 31.10
N SER A 808 16.57 -46.24 30.08
CA SER A 808 17.21 -47.42 29.48
C SER A 808 17.34 -47.23 27.97
N LYS A 809 18.50 -47.53 27.38
CA LYS A 809 18.70 -47.58 25.93
C LYS A 809 19.23 -48.94 25.52
N THR A 810 18.46 -49.68 24.74
CA THR A 810 18.88 -50.97 24.17
C THR A 810 19.26 -50.82 22.70
N THR A 811 20.38 -51.43 22.30
CA THR A 811 20.85 -51.51 20.91
C THR A 811 20.97 -52.97 20.49
N LEU A 812 20.36 -53.39 19.37
CA LEU A 812 20.53 -54.75 18.82
C LEU A 812 21.82 -54.87 18.00
N ALA A 813 22.73 -55.73 18.44
CA ALA A 813 24.00 -56.04 17.80
C ALA A 813 24.02 -57.49 17.30
N GLY A 814 23.29 -57.76 16.20
CA GLY A 814 23.10 -59.12 15.70
C GLY A 814 22.14 -59.91 16.60
N ASN A 815 22.64 -60.96 17.26
CA ASN A 815 21.88 -61.78 18.21
C ASN A 815 22.07 -61.33 19.68
N GLU A 816 22.76 -60.22 19.94
CA GLU A 816 22.96 -59.67 21.29
C GLU A 816 22.19 -58.36 21.47
N ALA A 817 21.51 -58.21 22.62
CA ALA A 817 20.89 -56.95 23.05
C ALA A 817 21.72 -56.30 24.15
N ILE A 818 22.36 -55.17 23.82
CA ILE A 818 23.16 -54.38 24.77
C ILE A 818 22.26 -53.29 25.35
N THR A 819 22.01 -53.32 26.66
CA THR A 819 21.14 -52.35 27.35
C THR A 819 21.96 -51.46 28.27
N ARG A 820 21.87 -50.14 28.11
CA ARG A 820 22.45 -49.13 29.00
C ARG A 820 21.36 -48.54 29.87
N THR A 821 21.47 -48.62 31.19
CA THR A 821 20.47 -48.11 32.12
C THR A 821 21.08 -47.01 32.97
N GLN A 822 20.65 -45.77 32.76
CA GLN A 822 21.04 -44.59 33.53
C GLN A 822 20.00 -44.31 34.61
N ALA A 823 20.35 -44.51 35.88
CA ALA A 823 19.56 -44.10 37.03
C ALA A 823 20.05 -42.74 37.54
N VAL A 824 19.14 -41.77 37.69
CA VAL A 824 19.44 -40.39 38.09
C VAL A 824 18.91 -40.12 39.49
N PHE A 825 19.79 -39.64 40.36
CA PHE A 825 19.54 -39.30 41.75
C PHE A 825 19.68 -37.77 41.91
N ALA A 826 18.80 -37.11 42.66
CA ALA A 826 18.85 -35.66 42.84
C ALA A 826 20.10 -35.15 43.59
N ARG A 827 20.81 -36.04 44.29
CA ARG A 827 22.09 -35.82 44.96
C ARG A 827 22.95 -37.08 44.85
N TYR A 828 24.21 -37.00 45.26
CA TYR A 828 25.09 -38.17 45.32
C TYR A 828 24.62 -39.14 46.43
N PRO A 829 24.30 -40.41 46.13
CA PRO A 829 23.82 -41.37 47.12
C PRO A 829 24.98 -41.93 47.95
N GLU A 830 24.80 -42.13 49.27
CA GLU A 830 25.82 -42.79 50.12
C GLU A 830 26.01 -44.27 49.74
N SER A 831 24.91 -44.93 49.38
CA SER A 831 24.91 -46.28 48.82
C SER A 831 23.66 -46.50 47.96
N PHE A 832 23.72 -47.47 47.06
CA PHE A 832 22.57 -47.95 46.31
C PHE A 832 22.66 -49.47 46.07
N SER A 833 21.54 -50.12 45.78
CA SER A 833 21.51 -51.52 45.37
C SER A 833 20.61 -51.73 44.16
N PHE A 834 21.01 -52.66 43.29
CA PHE A 834 20.25 -53.04 42.11
C PHE A 834 20.28 -54.56 41.90
N TRP A 835 19.34 -55.08 41.14
CA TRP A 835 19.20 -56.50 40.83
C TRP A 835 19.31 -56.75 39.33
N LEU A 836 20.10 -57.77 38.98
CA LEU A 836 20.32 -58.26 37.62
C LEU A 836 19.62 -59.62 37.42
N PRO A 837 18.72 -59.76 36.44
CA PRO A 837 18.15 -61.06 36.06
C PRO A 837 19.22 -62.07 35.64
N SER A 838 19.00 -63.36 35.88
CA SER A 838 19.97 -64.43 35.58
C SER A 838 20.29 -64.63 34.09
N ASP A 839 19.47 -64.06 33.20
CA ASP A 839 19.65 -64.04 31.74
C ASP A 839 20.37 -62.77 31.23
N VAL A 840 20.80 -61.87 32.13
CA VAL A 840 21.42 -60.58 31.81
C VAL A 840 22.80 -60.47 32.43
N ALA A 841 23.84 -60.40 31.59
CA ALA A 841 25.23 -60.25 32.04
C ALA A 841 25.61 -58.76 32.23
N PRO A 842 26.21 -58.36 33.36
CA PRO A 842 26.79 -57.03 33.51
C PRO A 842 28.04 -56.89 32.62
N ARG A 843 28.16 -55.76 31.93
CA ARG A 843 29.29 -55.42 31.05
C ARG A 843 30.13 -54.27 31.60
N GLN A 844 29.50 -53.29 32.25
CA GLN A 844 30.18 -52.17 32.91
C GLN A 844 29.22 -51.47 33.90
N VAL A 845 29.75 -50.88 34.97
CA VAL A 845 29.01 -49.90 35.79
C VAL A 845 29.83 -48.62 35.92
N LEU A 846 29.19 -47.48 35.64
CA LEU A 846 29.75 -46.13 35.69
C LEU A 846 28.95 -45.25 36.66
N VAL A 847 29.60 -44.29 37.29
CA VAL A 847 28.99 -43.21 38.09
C VAL A 847 29.59 -41.90 37.59
N ASN A 848 28.75 -40.98 37.11
CA ASN A 848 29.17 -39.76 36.40
C ASN A 848 30.27 -40.05 35.34
N SER A 849 30.04 -41.08 34.51
CA SER A 849 30.95 -41.60 33.47
C SER A 849 32.28 -42.19 33.96
N VAL A 850 32.52 -42.35 35.27
CA VAL A 850 33.71 -43.00 35.84
C VAL A 850 33.39 -44.43 36.31
N PRO A 851 34.21 -45.46 36.00
CA PRO A 851 33.96 -46.84 36.45
C PRO A 851 33.88 -47.00 37.98
N VAL A 852 32.87 -47.75 38.45
CA VAL A 852 32.63 -48.02 39.88
C VAL A 852 33.84 -48.62 40.59
N GLU A 853 34.62 -49.47 39.91
CA GLU A 853 35.88 -50.06 40.38
C GLU A 853 36.91 -49.03 40.87
N LYS A 854 36.78 -47.76 40.46
CA LYS A 854 37.66 -46.65 40.86
C LYS A 854 37.07 -45.74 41.94
N LEU A 855 35.82 -45.95 42.34
CA LEU A 855 35.04 -45.02 43.18
C LEU A 855 34.44 -45.65 44.45
N ALA A 856 34.16 -46.96 44.45
CA ALA A 856 33.40 -47.59 45.53
C ALA A 856 33.93 -49.00 45.85
N ARG A 857 33.54 -49.51 47.02
CA ARG A 857 33.60 -50.96 47.27
C ARG A 857 32.26 -51.58 46.85
N VAL A 858 32.30 -52.47 45.87
CA VAL A 858 31.21 -53.42 45.63
C VAL A 858 31.20 -54.39 46.80
N PHE A 859 30.04 -54.53 47.45
CA PHE A 859 29.81 -55.54 48.47
C PHE A 859 28.98 -56.69 47.88
N ASP A 860 29.51 -57.90 48.06
CA ASP A 860 28.90 -59.22 47.88
C ASP A 860 27.86 -59.39 46.74
N GLU A 861 28.23 -60.14 45.70
CA GLU A 861 27.27 -60.73 44.76
C GLU A 861 26.38 -61.75 45.51
N TYR A 862 25.20 -61.34 45.96
CA TYR A 862 24.24 -62.25 46.57
C TYR A 862 23.44 -63.00 45.49
N PRO A 863 23.52 -64.34 45.40
CA PRO A 863 22.68 -65.12 44.51
C PRO A 863 21.23 -65.11 45.03
N ALA A 864 20.38 -64.38 44.32
CA ALA A 864 18.95 -64.31 44.58
C ALA A 864 18.19 -65.33 43.69
N THR A 865 16.97 -65.67 44.07
CA THR A 865 16.10 -66.49 43.21
C THR A 865 15.80 -65.76 41.89
N GLY A 866 16.45 -66.18 40.82
CA GLY A 866 16.29 -65.62 39.47
C GLY A 866 17.30 -64.54 39.06
N GLY A 867 18.33 -64.24 39.86
CA GLY A 867 19.30 -63.18 39.53
C GLY A 867 20.38 -62.92 40.58
N VAL A 868 21.14 -61.85 40.40
CA VAL A 868 22.20 -61.41 41.33
C VAL A 868 21.87 -60.01 41.85
N ARG A 869 21.87 -59.81 43.18
CA ARG A 869 21.76 -58.47 43.80
C ARG A 869 23.16 -57.89 44.01
N TRP A 870 23.35 -56.66 43.57
CA TRP A 870 24.58 -55.88 43.73
C TRP A 870 24.34 -54.75 44.74
N SER A 871 25.29 -54.54 45.65
CA SER A 871 25.28 -53.40 46.58
C SER A 871 26.57 -52.60 46.45
N ILE A 872 26.45 -51.29 46.30
CA ILE A 872 27.57 -50.37 46.09
C ILE A 872 27.52 -49.31 47.17
N ILE A 873 28.64 -49.18 47.91
CA ILE A 873 28.80 -48.22 49.00
C ILE A 873 30.02 -47.35 48.67
N PHE A 874 29.81 -46.04 48.62
CA PHE A 874 30.88 -45.06 48.41
C PHE A 874 31.63 -44.81 49.72
N ARG A 875 32.85 -44.25 49.64
CA ARG A 875 33.78 -44.22 50.78
C ARG A 875 34.64 -42.97 50.76
N ASP A 876 34.52 -42.14 51.79
CA ASP A 876 35.31 -40.91 51.92
C ASP A 876 36.80 -41.18 52.19
N ASP A 877 37.13 -42.30 52.85
CA ASP A 877 38.51 -42.65 53.20
C ASP A 877 39.17 -43.64 52.22
N VAL A 878 40.13 -43.16 51.44
CA VAL A 878 41.13 -43.97 50.73
C VAL A 878 42.53 -43.37 50.91
N GLU A 879 43.24 -43.80 51.95
CA GLU A 879 44.69 -43.58 52.05
C GLU A 879 45.41 -44.36 50.94
N GLY A 880 46.13 -43.67 50.04
CA GLY A 880 47.11 -44.31 49.14
C GLY A 880 47.09 -43.91 47.66
N SER A 881 46.11 -43.12 47.20
CA SER A 881 46.06 -42.59 45.82
C SER A 881 46.30 -41.07 45.79
N ASP A 882 46.98 -40.57 44.76
CA ASP A 882 47.28 -39.14 44.62
C ASP A 882 45.98 -38.30 44.57
N PRO A 883 45.76 -37.37 45.52
CA PRO A 883 44.48 -36.66 45.64
C PRO A 883 44.17 -35.77 44.44
N GLY A 884 45.17 -35.37 43.66
CA GLY A 884 45.01 -34.55 42.46
C GLY A 884 44.37 -35.25 41.25
N SER A 885 44.30 -36.60 41.21
CA SER A 885 43.74 -37.32 40.06
C SER A 885 42.25 -37.64 40.16
N ILE A 886 41.69 -37.70 41.37
CA ILE A 886 40.26 -38.01 41.57
C ILE A 886 39.44 -36.70 41.57
N SER A 887 39.97 -35.62 42.13
CA SER A 887 39.35 -34.29 42.16
C SER A 887 39.32 -33.54 40.81
N GLN A 888 39.72 -34.20 39.71
CA GLN A 888 39.55 -33.70 38.33
C GLN A 888 38.49 -34.50 37.55
N GLY A 889 38.09 -35.68 38.03
CA GLY A 889 36.94 -36.44 37.48
C GLY A 889 35.64 -36.15 38.23
N ILE A 890 35.73 -35.86 39.53
CA ILE A 890 34.62 -35.38 40.35
C ILE A 890 34.79 -33.86 40.48
N GLY A 891 33.85 -33.09 39.91
CA GLY A 891 33.98 -31.64 39.73
C GLY A 891 33.90 -30.86 41.03
N ASN A 892 35.04 -30.36 41.52
CA ASN A 892 35.10 -29.35 42.58
C ASN A 892 34.69 -27.96 42.05
N THR A 893 33.41 -27.76 41.73
CA THR A 893 32.79 -26.44 41.53
C THR A 893 32.12 -25.97 42.81
N ALA A 894 32.90 -25.89 43.89
CA ALA A 894 32.49 -25.26 45.15
C ALA A 894 32.44 -23.72 44.98
N ALA A 895 31.47 -23.26 44.19
CA ALA A 895 31.26 -21.86 43.82
C ALA A 895 29.81 -21.54 43.43
N ASP A 896 29.07 -22.49 42.84
CA ASP A 896 27.66 -22.32 42.46
C ASP A 896 26.72 -23.08 43.43
N ASP A 897 25.64 -22.45 43.84
CA ASP A 897 24.78 -22.86 44.99
C ASP A 897 23.68 -23.87 44.59
N HIS A 898 23.92 -24.70 43.56
CA HIS A 898 22.95 -25.63 42.99
C HIS A 898 23.36 -27.10 43.18
N PRO A 899 22.49 -27.98 43.71
CA PRO A 899 22.81 -29.40 43.90
C PRO A 899 22.82 -30.15 42.56
N THR A 900 24.01 -30.59 42.12
CA THR A 900 24.16 -31.39 40.90
C THR A 900 23.64 -32.82 41.09
N ALA A 901 22.79 -33.29 40.17
CA ALA A 901 22.32 -34.67 40.14
C ALA A 901 23.47 -35.67 39.90
N CYS A 902 23.31 -36.90 40.40
CA CYS A 902 24.24 -38.01 40.21
C CYS A 902 23.65 -39.04 39.23
N VAL A 903 24.43 -39.49 38.25
CA VAL A 903 24.01 -40.46 37.23
C VAL A 903 24.80 -41.76 37.36
N VAL A 904 24.10 -42.87 37.51
CA VAL A 904 24.67 -44.23 37.52
C VAL A 904 24.30 -44.93 36.22
N GLU A 905 25.26 -45.24 35.35
CA GLU A 905 25.05 -45.98 34.09
C GLU A 905 25.50 -47.45 34.24
N ILE A 906 24.54 -48.37 34.21
CA ILE A 906 24.77 -49.81 34.17
C ILE A 906 24.64 -50.28 32.72
N VAL A 907 25.71 -50.82 32.13
CA VAL A 907 25.69 -51.46 30.81
C VAL A 907 25.59 -52.96 30.99
N THR A 908 24.59 -53.59 30.36
CA THR A 908 24.36 -55.03 30.37
C THR A 908 24.33 -55.61 28.96
N ASN A 909 24.36 -56.94 28.86
CA ASN A 909 24.17 -57.70 27.63
C ASN A 909 23.19 -58.87 27.87
N GLN A 910 22.38 -59.20 26.87
CA GLN A 910 21.39 -60.29 26.92
C GLN A 910 21.38 -61.01 25.56
N ASP A 911 21.30 -62.35 25.58
CA ASP A 911 21.12 -63.13 24.35
C ASP A 911 19.72 -62.87 23.76
N ALA A 912 19.69 -62.29 22.55
CA ALA A 912 18.51 -61.83 21.84
C ALA A 912 18.29 -62.61 20.53
N ALA A 913 18.40 -63.94 20.61
CA ALA A 913 18.24 -64.85 19.47
C ALA A 913 16.77 -64.93 19.02
N ALA A 914 16.36 -64.00 18.16
CA ALA A 914 15.02 -63.99 17.57
C ALA A 914 14.75 -65.24 16.71
N GLU A 915 13.63 -65.92 16.96
CA GLU A 915 13.16 -67.00 16.08
C GLU A 915 12.88 -66.48 14.67
N SER A 916 13.13 -67.30 13.64
CA SER A 916 13.00 -66.94 12.22
C SER A 916 11.54 -66.92 11.72
N ASN A 917 10.65 -66.30 12.49
CA ASN A 917 9.23 -66.13 12.20
C ASN A 917 8.95 -64.73 11.61
N LEU A 918 7.82 -64.60 10.89
CA LEU A 918 7.46 -63.36 10.18
C LEU A 918 7.12 -62.19 11.13
N LEU A 919 6.79 -62.54 12.37
CA LEU A 919 6.82 -61.73 13.59
C LEU A 919 7.78 -62.44 14.55
N SER A 920 8.78 -61.73 15.09
CA SER A 920 9.65 -62.27 16.15
C SER A 920 9.30 -61.59 17.48
N ASP A 921 9.01 -62.37 18.50
CA ASP A 921 8.77 -61.87 19.86
C ASP A 921 10.10 -61.84 20.63
N LEU A 922 10.37 -60.74 21.33
CA LEU A 922 11.61 -60.51 22.08
C LEU A 922 11.30 -59.81 23.41
N SER A 923 11.76 -60.39 24.51
CA SER A 923 11.60 -59.85 25.87
C SER A 923 12.97 -59.41 26.40
N ILE A 924 13.14 -58.10 26.59
CA ILE A 924 14.43 -57.49 26.91
C ILE A 924 14.40 -57.03 28.35
N ARG A 925 15.45 -57.33 29.12
CA ARG A 925 15.49 -57.03 30.56
C ARG A 925 16.55 -55.99 30.93
N ARG A 926 16.24 -55.21 31.97
CA ARG A 926 17.11 -54.18 32.55
C ARG A 926 17.33 -54.42 34.06
N PRO A 927 18.35 -53.80 34.67
CA PRO A 927 18.49 -53.77 36.13
C PRO A 927 17.28 -53.12 36.82
N GLN A 928 16.84 -53.71 37.94
CA GLN A 928 15.86 -53.11 38.86
C GLN A 928 16.55 -52.42 40.03
N PHE A 929 15.96 -51.34 40.54
CA PHE A 929 16.44 -50.59 41.71
C PHE A 929 15.35 -50.59 42.79
N GLY A 930 15.72 -50.84 44.04
CA GLY A 930 14.77 -50.94 45.17
C GLY A 930 13.94 -52.24 45.19
N ASP A 931 13.15 -52.41 46.25
CA ASP A 931 12.31 -53.60 46.46
C ASP A 931 10.84 -53.33 46.01
N THR A 932 10.60 -53.59 44.72
CA THR A 932 9.29 -53.80 44.03
C THR A 932 8.23 -52.69 43.94
N ASP A 933 7.88 -51.95 45.00
CA ASP A 933 6.64 -51.13 45.03
C ASP A 933 6.82 -49.61 44.75
N SER A 934 8.05 -49.16 44.46
CA SER A 934 8.34 -47.74 44.19
C SER A 934 8.01 -47.31 42.76
N ILE A 935 7.01 -46.43 42.60
CA ILE A 935 6.64 -45.80 41.32
C ILE A 935 7.70 -44.75 40.92
N MET A 936 8.79 -45.20 40.30
CA MET A 936 9.78 -44.34 39.63
C MET A 936 9.39 -44.12 38.16
N LEU A 937 9.77 -42.98 37.58
CA LEU A 937 9.56 -42.71 36.16
C LEU A 937 10.61 -43.47 35.33
N GLY A 938 10.16 -44.24 34.34
CA GLY A 938 11.00 -45.03 33.44
C GLY A 938 10.77 -44.70 31.97
N VAL A 939 11.86 -44.42 31.23
CA VAL A 939 11.83 -44.17 29.78
C VAL A 939 12.82 -45.11 29.09
N TRP A 940 12.32 -45.92 28.15
CA TRP A 940 13.10 -46.93 27.45
C TRP A 940 13.20 -46.59 25.95
N PHE A 941 14.43 -46.33 25.49
CA PHE A 941 14.80 -46.12 24.10
C PHE A 941 15.23 -47.44 23.48
N PHE A 942 14.71 -47.76 22.30
CA PHE A 942 15.09 -48.96 21.56
C PHE A 942 15.68 -48.59 20.20
N GLU A 943 16.95 -48.90 19.99
CA GLU A 943 17.66 -48.66 18.74
C GLU A 943 17.67 -49.93 17.88
N SER A 944 16.70 -49.98 16.96
CA SER A 944 16.57 -51.03 15.94
C SER A 944 17.45 -50.74 14.72
N ASN A 945 18.06 -51.77 14.14
CA ASN A 945 18.69 -51.65 12.83
C ASN A 945 17.62 -51.40 11.74
N ASP A 946 17.94 -50.59 10.72
CA ASP A 946 17.01 -50.07 9.69
C ASP A 946 16.25 -51.13 8.85
N ALA A 947 16.47 -52.42 9.07
CA ALA A 947 15.71 -53.51 8.48
C ALA A 947 14.39 -53.83 9.22
N VAL A 948 14.22 -53.42 10.48
CA VAL A 948 13.16 -53.90 11.39
C VAL A 948 12.44 -52.75 12.09
N ARG A 949 11.10 -52.83 12.20
CA ARG A 949 10.23 -51.94 12.98
C ARG A 949 9.73 -52.65 14.24
N VAL A 950 9.54 -51.92 15.32
CA VAL A 950 9.25 -52.47 16.66
C VAL A 950 7.84 -52.08 17.13
N VAL A 951 7.22 -52.93 17.94
CA VAL A 951 5.88 -52.73 18.53
C VAL A 951 5.85 -53.34 19.93
N GLY A 952 5.33 -52.64 20.94
CA GLY A 952 5.17 -53.18 22.30
C GLY A 952 4.06 -54.25 22.40
N GLN A 953 4.11 -55.08 23.44
CA GLN A 953 3.08 -56.10 23.72
C GLN A 953 2.26 -55.83 25.00
N GLY A 954 2.84 -55.21 26.02
CA GLY A 954 2.20 -55.03 27.33
C GLY A 954 1.30 -53.79 27.44
N GLU A 955 0.20 -53.88 28.18
CA GLU A 955 -0.65 -52.72 28.52
C GLU A 955 0.09 -51.67 29.38
N ALA A 956 1.16 -52.08 30.06
CA ALA A 956 2.05 -51.21 30.84
C ALA A 956 3.19 -50.58 30.03
N ASP A 957 3.43 -51.04 28.79
CA ASP A 957 4.53 -50.59 27.93
C ASP A 957 3.98 -49.62 26.87
N GLN A 958 3.61 -48.40 27.29
CA GLN A 958 3.09 -47.39 26.35
C GLN A 958 4.21 -46.85 25.46
N SER A 959 4.41 -47.49 24.31
CA SER A 959 5.19 -46.93 23.20
C SER A 959 4.57 -45.62 22.73
N PHE A 960 5.36 -44.61 22.40
CA PHE A 960 4.89 -43.62 21.41
C PHE A 960 4.94 -44.26 20.04
N PRO A 961 3.79 -44.55 19.38
CA PRO A 961 3.81 -44.81 17.96
C PRO A 961 4.19 -43.52 17.26
N ARG A 962 5.47 -43.40 16.88
CA ARG A 962 5.94 -42.34 15.99
C ARG A 962 4.95 -42.23 14.84
N SER A 963 4.34 -41.05 14.70
CA SER A 963 3.00 -40.91 14.13
C SER A 963 2.78 -41.79 12.90
N HIS A 964 1.61 -42.42 12.78
CA HIS A 964 1.30 -43.41 11.74
C HIS A 964 1.33 -42.85 10.29
N LEU A 965 1.86 -41.64 10.10
CA LEU A 965 2.09 -40.93 8.85
C LEU A 965 3.59 -40.66 8.58
N SER A 966 4.53 -41.15 9.38
CA SER A 966 5.98 -40.91 9.22
C SER A 966 6.62 -41.48 7.94
N GLY A 967 5.83 -42.17 7.10
CA GLY A 967 6.19 -42.54 5.72
C GLY A 967 5.82 -41.48 4.67
N PHE A 968 5.13 -40.39 5.05
CA PHE A 968 4.81 -39.26 4.18
C PHE A 968 5.81 -38.11 4.37
N PRO A 969 6.18 -37.38 3.30
CA PRO A 969 7.14 -36.27 3.35
C PRO A 969 6.56 -34.96 3.94
N LEU A 970 5.50 -35.05 4.75
CA LEU A 970 4.72 -33.92 5.30
C LEU A 970 4.41 -34.09 6.80
N SER A 971 5.22 -34.87 7.53
CA SER A 971 5.06 -35.04 8.98
C SER A 971 5.52 -33.81 9.76
N LEU A 972 4.59 -33.15 10.46
CA LEU A 972 4.88 -32.14 11.46
C LEU A 972 5.53 -32.80 12.69
N GLY A 973 6.84 -32.68 12.84
CA GLY A 973 7.59 -33.24 13.97
C GLY A 973 7.74 -32.23 15.10
N VAL A 974 6.72 -32.10 15.96
CA VAL A 974 6.68 -31.09 17.05
C VAL A 974 6.39 -31.69 18.44
N ASN A 975 5.69 -32.82 18.53
CA ASN A 975 5.17 -33.32 19.81
C ASN A 975 6.17 -34.13 20.66
N GLU A 976 7.14 -34.84 20.04
CA GLU A 976 8.02 -35.80 20.74
C GLU A 976 8.78 -35.15 21.93
N THR A 977 9.15 -33.86 21.85
CA THR A 977 9.81 -33.13 22.94
C THR A 977 8.85 -32.59 23.99
N LEU A 978 7.66 -32.12 23.59
CA LEU A 978 6.66 -31.54 24.50
C LEU A 978 6.12 -32.59 25.49
N GLU A 979 5.87 -33.80 25.00
CA GLU A 979 5.31 -34.87 25.83
C GLU A 979 6.38 -35.50 26.76
N ILE A 980 7.65 -35.45 26.37
CA ILE A 980 8.77 -35.82 27.25
C ILE A 980 9.01 -34.73 28.30
N ASP A 981 8.95 -33.45 27.94
CA ASP A 981 9.03 -32.34 28.91
C ASP A 981 7.86 -32.36 29.91
N ALA A 982 6.66 -32.76 29.46
CA ALA A 982 5.52 -33.00 30.34
C ALA A 982 5.80 -34.09 31.39
N LEU A 983 6.52 -35.15 31.04
CA LEU A 983 6.91 -36.21 31.98
C LEU A 983 8.07 -35.79 32.90
N LEU A 984 9.05 -35.04 32.38
CA LEU A 984 10.16 -34.50 33.18
C LEU A 984 9.73 -33.37 34.14
N SER A 985 8.55 -32.77 33.96
CA SER A 985 7.99 -31.77 34.89
C SER A 985 7.86 -32.31 36.31
N ALA A 986 7.53 -33.60 36.46
CA ALA A 986 7.34 -34.28 37.74
C ALA A 986 8.66 -34.67 38.46
N CYS A 987 9.83 -34.37 37.88
CA CYS A 987 11.14 -34.60 38.47
C CYS A 987 11.70 -33.33 39.13
N SER A 988 12.55 -33.49 40.16
CA SER A 988 13.24 -32.33 40.75
C SER A 988 14.10 -31.60 39.72
N GLU A 989 14.26 -30.27 39.85
CA GLU A 989 14.99 -29.46 38.87
C GLU A 989 16.35 -30.01 38.38
N PRO A 990 17.28 -30.47 39.24
CA PRO A 990 18.55 -31.02 38.77
C PRO A 990 18.39 -32.37 38.04
N VAL A 991 17.40 -33.18 38.41
CA VAL A 991 17.06 -34.43 37.70
C VAL A 991 16.38 -34.13 36.36
N ARG A 992 15.51 -33.13 36.30
CA ARG A 992 14.89 -32.61 35.08
C ARG A 992 15.94 -32.08 34.09
N ALA A 993 16.88 -31.26 34.57
CA ALA A 993 17.98 -30.73 33.75
C ALA A 993 18.89 -31.85 33.22
N GLN A 994 19.35 -32.76 34.09
CA GLN A 994 20.16 -33.90 33.69
C GLN A 994 19.41 -34.88 32.78
N GLY A 995 18.09 -35.00 32.98
CA GLY A 995 17.18 -35.81 32.18
C GLY A 995 17.06 -35.32 30.75
N LYS A 996 16.85 -34.01 30.55
CA LYS A 996 16.87 -33.40 29.21
C LYS A 996 18.19 -33.67 28.49
N VAL A 997 19.33 -33.46 29.16
CA VAL A 997 20.67 -33.74 28.60
C VAL A 997 20.84 -35.21 28.18
N GLY A 998 20.40 -36.16 29.02
CA GLY A 998 20.43 -37.59 28.69
C GLY A 998 19.56 -37.95 27.48
N ILE A 999 18.33 -37.43 27.46
CA ILE A 999 17.36 -37.64 26.37
C ILE A 999 17.86 -37.04 25.06
N ASP A 1000 18.33 -35.80 25.06
CA ASP A 1000 18.88 -35.15 23.86
C ASP A 1000 20.07 -35.94 23.30
N THR A 1001 20.98 -36.37 24.18
CA THR A 1001 22.14 -37.19 23.81
C THR A 1001 21.72 -38.52 23.18
N TRP A 1002 20.64 -39.14 23.66
CA TRP A 1002 20.20 -40.47 23.21
C TRP A 1002 19.26 -40.45 22.00
N LEU A 1003 18.51 -39.36 21.79
CA LEU A 1003 17.66 -39.10 20.61
C LEU A 1003 18.46 -38.56 19.42
N HIS A 1004 19.37 -37.61 19.65
CA HIS A 1004 20.09 -36.90 18.58
C HIS A 1004 21.50 -37.45 18.30
N GLY A 1005 22.07 -38.25 19.21
CA GLY A 1005 23.45 -38.75 19.10
C GLY A 1005 23.64 -40.03 18.27
N SER A 1006 22.58 -40.72 17.85
CA SER A 1006 22.67 -41.97 17.07
C SER A 1006 22.37 -41.77 15.58
N GLN A 1007 23.05 -42.55 14.72
CA GLN A 1007 22.82 -42.51 13.26
C GLN A 1007 21.50 -43.16 12.84
N SER A 1008 21.00 -44.14 13.61
CA SER A 1008 19.63 -44.60 13.49
C SER A 1008 18.75 -43.91 14.55
N ARG A 1009 17.45 -43.81 14.25
CA ARG A 1009 16.48 -43.13 15.12
C ARG A 1009 15.86 -44.15 16.07
N PRO A 1010 16.01 -44.04 17.40
CA PRO A 1010 15.38 -44.96 18.32
C PRO A 1010 13.85 -44.77 18.35
N ASP A 1011 13.16 -45.85 18.69
CA ASP A 1011 11.75 -45.87 19.13
C ASP A 1011 11.71 -45.67 20.67
N VAL A 1012 10.63 -45.11 21.22
CA VAL A 1012 10.53 -44.71 22.64
C VAL A 1012 9.32 -45.35 23.32
N PHE A 1013 9.54 -45.90 24.52
CA PHE A 1013 8.56 -46.60 25.34
C PHE A 1013 8.56 -46.03 26.76
N PHE A 1014 7.39 -45.76 27.32
CA PHE A 1014 7.23 -45.48 28.75
C PHE A 1014 6.93 -46.78 29.47
N VAL A 1015 7.70 -47.03 30.52
CA VAL A 1015 7.75 -48.29 31.24
C VAL A 1015 7.82 -47.94 32.72
N SER A 1016 6.98 -48.55 33.56
CA SER A 1016 7.05 -48.31 35.01
C SER A 1016 8.46 -48.59 35.52
N GLY A 1017 8.97 -47.75 36.44
CA GLY A 1017 10.25 -47.95 37.11
C GLY A 1017 10.39 -49.32 37.78
N SER A 1018 9.27 -49.95 38.17
CA SER A 1018 9.22 -51.31 38.69
C SER A 1018 9.29 -52.42 37.62
N SER A 1019 8.92 -52.17 36.36
CA SER A 1019 8.95 -53.18 35.30
C SER A 1019 10.38 -53.48 34.85
N SER A 1020 10.80 -54.73 35.03
CA SER A 1020 12.11 -55.26 34.65
C SER A 1020 12.26 -55.60 33.16
N ALA A 1021 11.16 -55.73 32.43
CA ALA A 1021 11.14 -56.29 31.08
C ALA A 1021 10.34 -55.41 30.12
N LEU A 1022 10.86 -55.23 28.91
CA LEU A 1022 10.19 -54.63 27.76
C LEU A 1022 9.84 -55.75 26.78
N GLU A 1023 8.56 -55.99 26.54
CA GLU A 1023 8.10 -57.03 25.61
C GLU A 1023 7.74 -56.43 24.26
N ILE A 1024 8.49 -56.81 23.22
CA ILE A 1024 8.35 -56.24 21.86
C ILE A 1024 8.19 -57.31 20.79
N LYS A 1025 7.50 -56.95 19.71
CA LYS A 1025 7.48 -57.67 18.44
C LYS A 1025 8.31 -56.95 17.40
N LEU A 1026 9.08 -57.73 16.63
CA LEU A 1026 9.93 -57.29 15.54
C LEU A 1026 9.26 -57.59 14.18
N LEU A 1027 9.03 -56.55 13.37
CA LEU A 1027 8.46 -56.64 12.03
C LEU A 1027 9.51 -56.24 10.97
N PRO A 1028 9.93 -57.15 10.06
CA PRO A 1028 10.82 -56.79 8.97
C PRO A 1028 10.18 -55.78 8.00
N ARG A 1029 10.87 -54.67 7.67
CA ARG A 1029 10.32 -53.64 6.74
C ARG A 1029 9.95 -54.20 5.37
N MET A 1030 10.59 -55.30 4.94
CA MET A 1030 10.29 -55.98 3.68
C MET A 1030 8.88 -56.61 3.65
N SER A 1031 8.32 -57.05 4.78
CA SER A 1031 6.93 -57.57 4.81
C SER A 1031 5.91 -56.44 4.72
N LEU A 1032 6.21 -55.27 5.28
CA LEU A 1032 5.40 -54.05 5.15
C LEU A 1032 5.36 -53.56 3.70
N LEU A 1033 6.49 -53.58 2.99
CA LEU A 1033 6.55 -53.27 1.55
C LEU A 1033 5.80 -54.32 0.71
N LEU A 1034 5.91 -55.62 1.03
CA LEU A 1034 5.12 -56.67 0.38
C LEU A 1034 3.60 -56.38 0.54
N LEU A 1035 3.17 -55.94 1.72
CA LEU A 1035 1.78 -55.55 1.97
C LEU A 1035 1.34 -54.36 1.10
N THR A 1036 2.17 -53.31 0.95
CA THR A 1036 1.84 -52.20 0.02
C THR A 1036 1.62 -52.68 -1.41
N ALA A 1037 2.47 -53.61 -1.87
CA ALA A 1037 2.44 -54.11 -3.24
C ALA A 1037 1.20 -54.98 -3.47
N ILE A 1038 0.84 -55.82 -2.51
CA ILE A 1038 -0.37 -56.65 -2.56
C ILE A 1038 -1.63 -55.77 -2.56
N VAL A 1039 -1.73 -54.76 -1.69
CA VAL A 1039 -2.90 -53.86 -1.65
C VAL A 1039 -2.99 -53.01 -2.92
N CYS A 1040 -1.87 -52.53 -3.46
CA CYS A 1040 -1.81 -51.84 -4.75
C CYS A 1040 -2.27 -52.76 -5.90
N LEU A 1041 -1.85 -54.03 -5.93
CA LEU A 1041 -2.25 -54.99 -6.96
C LEU A 1041 -3.76 -55.33 -6.88
N VAL A 1042 -4.26 -55.57 -5.67
CA VAL A 1042 -5.68 -55.92 -5.38
C VAL A 1042 -6.63 -54.76 -5.68
N THR A 1043 -6.16 -53.51 -5.63
CA THR A 1043 -6.97 -52.33 -6.00
C THR A 1043 -6.86 -51.99 -7.48
N PHE A 1044 -5.68 -52.15 -8.08
CA PHE A 1044 -5.43 -51.90 -9.50
C PHE A 1044 -6.15 -52.91 -10.43
N ILE A 1045 -6.08 -54.21 -10.13
CA ILE A 1045 -6.65 -55.26 -11.00
C ILE A 1045 -8.16 -55.07 -11.24
N PRO A 1046 -9.03 -54.90 -10.20
CA PRO A 1046 -10.46 -54.65 -10.42
C PRO A 1046 -10.74 -53.35 -11.16
N GLY A 1047 -9.92 -52.32 -10.98
CA GLY A 1047 -10.05 -51.02 -11.64
C GLY A 1047 -9.87 -51.08 -13.16
N LEU A 1048 -9.09 -52.04 -13.66
CA LEU A 1048 -8.94 -52.29 -15.10
C LEU A 1048 -10.19 -52.89 -15.75
N PHE A 1049 -10.96 -53.71 -15.02
CA PHE A 1049 -12.05 -54.50 -15.58
C PHE A 1049 -13.46 -53.89 -15.44
N LEU A 1050 -13.61 -52.76 -14.72
CA LEU A 1050 -14.91 -52.13 -14.41
C LEU A 1050 -15.06 -50.69 -14.96
N PRO A 1051 -14.90 -50.46 -16.29
CA PRO A 1051 -14.78 -49.11 -16.87
C PRO A 1051 -16.03 -48.21 -16.77
N ARG A 1052 -17.21 -48.74 -16.41
CA ARG A 1052 -18.49 -48.01 -16.43
C ARG A 1052 -19.28 -47.96 -15.11
N ASN A 1053 -18.87 -48.66 -14.06
CA ASN A 1053 -19.68 -48.77 -12.85
C ASN A 1053 -19.29 -47.73 -11.78
N LEU A 1054 -20.18 -46.77 -11.51
CA LEU A 1054 -20.12 -45.86 -10.36
C LEU A 1054 -20.01 -46.61 -9.01
N LEU A 1055 -20.51 -47.85 -8.95
CA LEU A 1055 -20.35 -48.79 -7.84
C LEU A 1055 -18.88 -49.14 -7.48
N PHE A 1056 -17.89 -48.81 -8.32
CA PHE A 1056 -16.49 -49.02 -7.98
C PHE A 1056 -16.04 -48.16 -6.78
N VAL A 1057 -16.54 -46.93 -6.68
CA VAL A 1057 -16.20 -46.00 -5.58
C VAL A 1057 -16.67 -46.53 -4.22
N PRO A 1058 -17.95 -46.89 -4.00
CA PRO A 1058 -18.38 -47.49 -2.74
C PRO A 1058 -17.74 -48.87 -2.48
N LEU A 1059 -17.38 -49.65 -3.51
CA LEU A 1059 -16.63 -50.90 -3.29
C LEU A 1059 -15.23 -50.64 -2.74
N VAL A 1060 -14.49 -49.67 -3.29
CA VAL A 1060 -13.17 -49.26 -2.77
C VAL A 1060 -13.30 -48.64 -1.37
N ILE A 1061 -14.36 -47.85 -1.12
CA ILE A 1061 -14.65 -47.30 0.21
C ILE A 1061 -14.95 -48.44 1.21
N VAL A 1062 -15.72 -49.47 0.84
CA VAL A 1062 -15.98 -50.64 1.71
C VAL A 1062 -14.71 -51.46 1.94
N ILE A 1063 -13.84 -51.61 0.93
CA ILE A 1063 -12.55 -52.31 1.07
C ILE A 1063 -11.53 -51.49 1.89
N ALA A 1064 -11.63 -50.15 1.92
CA ALA A 1064 -10.85 -49.29 2.81
C ALA A 1064 -11.44 -49.18 4.23
N ALA A 1065 -12.77 -49.22 4.35
CA ALA A 1065 -13.50 -49.16 5.61
C ALA A 1065 -13.52 -50.51 6.36
N ALA A 1066 -13.39 -51.65 5.67
CA ALA A 1066 -13.29 -52.95 6.33
C ALA A 1066 -12.04 -53.05 7.25
N PRO A 1067 -10.83 -52.64 6.83
CA PRO A 1067 -9.70 -52.41 7.73
C PRO A 1067 -10.02 -51.44 8.87
N ALA A 1068 -10.71 -50.33 8.61
CA ALA A 1068 -11.07 -49.36 9.64
C ALA A 1068 -12.06 -49.92 10.69
N LEU A 1069 -12.99 -50.80 10.27
CA LEU A 1069 -13.86 -51.57 11.17
C LEU A 1069 -13.08 -52.64 11.95
N PHE A 1070 -12.00 -53.15 11.37
CA PHE A 1070 -11.07 -54.10 11.98
C PHE A 1070 -10.08 -53.43 12.96
N LEU A 1071 -10.05 -52.09 13.07
CA LEU A 1071 -9.24 -51.36 14.08
C LEU A 1071 -9.77 -51.51 15.52
N TYR A 1072 -10.91 -52.20 15.72
CA TYR A 1072 -11.36 -52.68 17.04
C TYR A 1072 -10.56 -53.90 17.57
N MET A 1073 -9.39 -54.17 17.01
CA MET A 1073 -8.49 -55.30 17.31
C MET A 1073 -7.02 -54.81 17.37
N PRO A 1074 -6.14 -55.49 18.14
CA PRO A 1074 -5.04 -54.89 18.90
C PRO A 1074 -4.02 -53.99 18.18
N GLN A 1075 -3.34 -53.16 18.98
CA GLN A 1075 -2.48 -52.02 18.59
C GLN A 1075 -1.52 -52.24 17.40
N TRP A 1076 -1.01 -53.46 17.20
CA TRP A 1076 -0.16 -53.78 16.05
C TRP A 1076 -0.85 -53.60 14.69
N SER A 1077 -2.19 -53.60 14.64
CA SER A 1077 -2.98 -53.35 13.42
C SER A 1077 -2.73 -51.94 12.84
N VAL A 1078 -2.59 -50.94 13.71
CA VAL A 1078 -2.39 -49.52 13.31
C VAL A 1078 -1.01 -49.28 12.67
N VAL A 1079 -0.05 -50.18 12.92
CA VAL A 1079 1.29 -50.17 12.30
C VAL A 1079 1.22 -50.48 10.79
N LEU A 1080 0.21 -51.25 10.37
CA LEU A 1080 -0.04 -51.66 8.98
C LEU A 1080 -0.87 -50.62 8.19
N LEU A 1081 -1.67 -49.80 8.88
CA LEU A 1081 -2.57 -48.82 8.30
C LEU A 1081 -1.93 -47.91 7.21
N PRO A 1082 -0.78 -47.22 7.43
CA PRO A 1082 -0.17 -46.37 6.41
C PRO A 1082 0.23 -47.14 5.15
N TYR A 1083 0.66 -48.40 5.28
CA TYR A 1083 1.06 -49.23 4.16
C TYR A 1083 -0.16 -49.68 3.34
N ALA A 1084 -1.27 -50.00 3.99
CA ALA A 1084 -2.54 -50.24 3.31
C ALA A 1084 -3.06 -48.98 2.59
N VAL A 1085 -3.07 -47.81 3.26
CA VAL A 1085 -3.50 -46.53 2.67
C VAL A 1085 -2.61 -46.11 1.51
N THR A 1086 -1.29 -46.26 1.62
CA THR A 1086 -0.35 -45.95 0.53
C THR A 1086 -0.56 -46.90 -0.65
N GLY A 1087 -0.81 -48.19 -0.41
CA GLY A 1087 -1.17 -49.16 -1.45
C GLY A 1087 -2.48 -48.78 -2.16
N LEU A 1088 -3.52 -48.40 -1.41
CA LEU A 1088 -4.81 -47.91 -1.93
C LEU A 1088 -4.64 -46.64 -2.79
N LEU A 1089 -3.88 -45.65 -2.33
CA LEU A 1089 -3.64 -44.39 -3.05
C LEU A 1089 -2.82 -44.62 -4.32
N THR A 1090 -1.78 -45.45 -4.25
CA THR A 1090 -0.91 -45.78 -5.40
C THR A 1090 -1.67 -46.59 -6.46
N GLY A 1091 -2.45 -47.59 -6.04
CA GLY A 1091 -3.32 -48.34 -6.94
C GLY A 1091 -4.40 -47.45 -7.60
N SER A 1092 -5.06 -46.59 -6.81
CA SER A 1092 -6.10 -45.68 -7.32
C SER A 1092 -5.54 -44.65 -8.31
N THR A 1093 -4.37 -44.06 -8.03
CA THR A 1093 -3.71 -43.12 -8.95
C THR A 1093 -3.19 -43.83 -10.20
N ALA A 1094 -2.68 -45.06 -10.10
CA ALA A 1094 -2.31 -45.87 -11.27
C ALA A 1094 -3.53 -46.17 -12.17
N VAL A 1095 -4.69 -46.52 -11.59
CA VAL A 1095 -5.95 -46.67 -12.35
C VAL A 1095 -6.36 -45.34 -13.02
N PHE A 1096 -6.24 -44.22 -12.31
CA PHE A 1096 -6.57 -42.89 -12.85
C PHE A 1096 -5.67 -42.47 -14.01
N PHE A 1097 -4.35 -42.62 -13.88
CA PHE A 1097 -3.39 -42.36 -14.96
C PHE A 1097 -3.60 -43.29 -16.17
N HIS A 1098 -3.81 -44.59 -15.93
CA HIS A 1098 -4.16 -45.54 -16.99
C HIS A 1098 -5.43 -45.08 -17.72
N ARG A 1099 -6.49 -44.73 -16.97
CA ARG A 1099 -7.76 -44.26 -17.53
C ARG A 1099 -7.61 -42.99 -18.37
N ILE A 1100 -6.85 -42.00 -17.89
CA ILE A 1100 -6.54 -40.78 -18.67
C ILE A 1100 -5.81 -41.14 -19.97
N SER A 1101 -4.87 -42.09 -19.93
CA SER A 1101 -4.14 -42.53 -21.13
C SER A 1101 -5.00 -43.28 -22.15
N THR A 1102 -6.08 -43.94 -21.70
CA THR A 1102 -7.01 -44.65 -22.59
C THR A 1102 -8.18 -43.80 -23.08
N ASP A 1103 -8.77 -42.93 -22.24
CA ASP A 1103 -9.86 -42.03 -22.63
C ASP A 1103 -9.35 -40.89 -23.54
N ARG A 1104 -8.11 -40.40 -23.32
CA ARG A 1104 -7.41 -39.57 -24.32
C ARG A 1104 -6.82 -40.45 -25.42
N GLY A 1105 -7.66 -40.83 -26.38
CA GLY A 1105 -7.24 -41.55 -27.58
C GLY A 1105 -6.26 -40.75 -28.47
N MET A 1106 -4.98 -40.73 -28.08
CA MET A 1106 -3.88 -40.14 -28.86
C MET A 1106 -3.63 -40.97 -30.13
N ARG A 1107 -4.47 -40.73 -31.15
CA ARG A 1107 -4.23 -41.17 -32.52
C ARG A 1107 -2.99 -40.44 -33.06
N PHE A 1108 -1.81 -41.05 -32.87
CA PHE A 1108 -0.58 -40.64 -33.55
C PHE A 1108 -0.73 -40.85 -35.06
N SER A 1109 -1.33 -39.86 -35.72
CA SER A 1109 -1.57 -39.84 -37.15
C SER A 1109 -0.32 -39.38 -37.92
N THR A 1110 0.67 -40.25 -38.04
CA THR A 1110 1.66 -40.17 -39.12
C THR A 1110 2.32 -41.53 -39.34
N LYS A 1111 2.34 -42.00 -40.59
CA LYS A 1111 3.22 -43.12 -40.97
C LYS A 1111 4.66 -42.58 -41.02
N PRO A 1112 5.65 -43.22 -40.37
CA PRO A 1112 7.05 -42.86 -40.58
C PRO A 1112 7.45 -43.16 -42.03
N ARG A 1113 8.29 -42.29 -42.61
CA ARG A 1113 9.05 -42.62 -43.82
C ARG A 1113 10.30 -43.41 -43.40
N PRO A 1114 10.77 -44.39 -44.19
CA PRO A 1114 12.01 -45.08 -43.89
C PRO A 1114 13.20 -44.15 -44.14
N GLY A 1115 13.89 -43.72 -43.08
CA GLY A 1115 15.10 -42.89 -43.19
C GLY A 1115 15.57 -42.31 -41.86
N ASP A 1116 14.65 -41.86 -41.00
CA ASP A 1116 15.00 -41.10 -39.80
C ASP A 1116 15.52 -42.01 -38.67
N ALA A 1117 16.79 -41.86 -38.32
CA ALA A 1117 17.45 -42.62 -37.26
C ALA A 1117 17.17 -42.00 -35.88
N LEU A 1118 16.74 -42.83 -34.93
CA LEU A 1118 16.57 -42.44 -33.53
C LEU A 1118 17.93 -42.10 -32.90
N THR A 1119 17.99 -40.97 -32.19
CA THR A 1119 19.07 -40.64 -31.24
C THR A 1119 18.52 -40.63 -29.82
N VAL A 1120 19.41 -40.73 -28.83
CA VAL A 1120 19.04 -41.07 -27.43
C VAL A 1120 18.33 -39.92 -26.69
N PHE A 1121 18.29 -38.72 -27.26
CA PHE A 1121 17.54 -37.57 -26.76
C PHE A 1121 16.47 -37.17 -27.80
N GLY A 1122 15.25 -36.90 -27.32
CA GLY A 1122 14.04 -36.85 -28.15
C GLY A 1122 13.96 -35.72 -29.20
N MET A 1123 12.92 -35.80 -30.03
CA MET A 1123 12.73 -34.96 -31.23
C MET A 1123 12.95 -33.45 -31.00
N SER A 1124 14.00 -32.91 -31.60
CA SER A 1124 14.31 -31.48 -31.63
C SER A 1124 13.38 -30.73 -32.61
N GLY A 1125 12.32 -30.11 -32.09
CA GLY A 1125 11.27 -29.50 -32.93
C GLY A 1125 10.62 -28.22 -32.38
N PHE A 1126 11.23 -27.56 -31.39
CA PHE A 1126 10.71 -26.32 -30.78
C PHE A 1126 11.85 -25.38 -30.37
N LEU A 1127 12.35 -24.55 -31.31
CA LEU A 1127 13.13 -23.31 -31.06
C LEU A 1127 13.47 -22.62 -32.40
N GLY A 1128 13.43 -21.28 -32.44
CA GLY A 1128 13.90 -20.46 -33.58
C GLY A 1128 12.86 -20.19 -34.69
N GLY A 1129 13.12 -19.15 -35.49
CA GLY A 1129 12.24 -18.74 -36.61
C GLY A 1129 12.80 -17.56 -37.43
N SER A 1130 11.94 -16.90 -38.22
CA SER A 1130 12.18 -15.75 -39.13
C SER A 1130 12.67 -16.07 -40.56
N SER A 1131 12.52 -15.08 -41.47
CA SER A 1131 12.57 -15.13 -42.96
C SER A 1131 11.47 -16.00 -43.63
N VAL A 1132 10.74 -15.62 -44.70
CA VAL A 1132 10.82 -14.63 -45.81
C VAL A 1132 11.50 -15.15 -47.09
N ALA A 1133 10.77 -15.00 -48.22
CA ALA A 1133 11.05 -15.49 -49.59
C ALA A 1133 10.90 -17.04 -49.76
N ASP A 1134 10.59 -17.58 -50.94
CA ASP A 1134 10.45 -16.98 -52.28
C ASP A 1134 9.28 -17.60 -53.09
N LYS A 1135 9.14 -17.20 -54.37
CA LYS A 1135 8.29 -17.73 -55.45
C LYS A 1135 8.77 -19.15 -55.89
N SER A 1136 8.17 -19.90 -56.81
CA SER A 1136 7.28 -19.60 -57.95
C SER A 1136 6.40 -20.82 -58.33
N ASP A 1137 5.65 -20.69 -59.44
CA ASP A 1137 5.09 -21.77 -60.31
C ASP A 1137 4.02 -22.70 -59.69
N LEU A 1138 2.72 -22.69 -60.07
CA LEU A 1138 1.98 -22.38 -61.31
C LEU A 1138 2.05 -23.48 -62.39
N VAL A 1139 1.05 -24.39 -62.40
CA VAL A 1139 0.46 -25.05 -63.60
C VAL A 1139 -0.97 -25.56 -63.25
N ILE A 1140 -1.86 -25.56 -64.24
CA ILE A 1140 -3.31 -25.89 -64.27
C ILE A 1140 -3.55 -26.71 -65.58
N PRO A 1141 -4.62 -27.53 -65.84
CA PRO A 1141 -5.82 -27.95 -65.09
C PRO A 1141 -6.02 -29.50 -64.99
N GLY A 1142 -7.18 -29.97 -64.47
CA GLY A 1142 -7.66 -31.35 -64.67
C GLY A 1142 -9.06 -31.67 -64.08
N VAL A 1143 -10.10 -31.71 -64.93
CA VAL A 1143 -11.54 -32.02 -64.64
C VAL A 1143 -12.12 -32.69 -65.91
N PRO A 1144 -13.11 -33.62 -65.90
CA PRO A 1144 -13.94 -34.21 -64.82
C PRO A 1144 -13.58 -35.73 -64.60
N ASP A 1145 -14.40 -36.71 -64.15
CA ASP A 1145 -15.87 -36.84 -64.05
C ASP A 1145 -16.37 -37.98 -63.12
N ARG A 1146 -17.65 -37.90 -62.73
CA ARG A 1146 -18.62 -38.94 -62.32
C ARG A 1146 -18.44 -39.86 -61.08
N SER A 1147 -19.59 -39.98 -60.40
CA SER A 1147 -20.10 -41.07 -59.54
C SER A 1147 -19.48 -41.26 -58.14
N GLY A 1148 -20.29 -41.53 -57.09
CA GLY A 1148 -21.76 -41.47 -57.03
C GLY A 1148 -22.38 -42.08 -55.76
N ALA A 1149 -23.44 -41.44 -55.24
CA ALA A 1149 -24.20 -41.79 -54.02
C ALA A 1149 -23.40 -41.75 -52.69
N GLY A 1150 -24.05 -41.46 -51.54
CA GLY A 1150 -23.30 -41.46 -50.26
C GLY A 1150 -24.01 -41.10 -48.94
N ILE A 1151 -24.97 -40.15 -48.92
CA ILE A 1151 -25.76 -39.73 -47.73
C ILE A 1151 -25.00 -38.97 -46.61
N ARG A 1152 -25.63 -37.87 -46.15
CA ARG A 1152 -25.29 -36.99 -45.00
C ARG A 1152 -24.05 -36.11 -45.15
#